data_AF-A0A929YUK5-F1
#
_entry.id   AF-A0A929YUK5-F1
#
_cell.length_a   1.000
_cell.length_b   1.000
_cell.length_c   1.000
_cell.angle_alpha   90.00
_cell.angle_beta   90.00
_cell.angle_gamma   90.00
#
_symmetry.space_group_name_H-M   'P 1'
#
loop_
_entity.id
_entity.type
_entity.pdbx_description
1 polymer ?
#
loop_
_entity_poly.entity_id
_entity_poly.type
_entity_poly.pdbx_seq_one_letter_code
_entity_poly.pdbx_strand_id
1 'polypeptide(L)'
;MNKHSLSVRSLAAAFSAKRSLPALLAAGLLMGSFAQRAQAQTPATPATPTPTLAEETTHNLQDRITLIKATAAGTVTFTLAPEDPTKVTREHWPIVFIDYENDGQNIRQMYNLTEDRTFTVNVSATQGGVIKITGEEGMWKLVSASQKIKDADFTKVPSIRYIDLHDNVLGSANAQAKYTFDNVLTNVETLNLATNQLKDIDFGRTDETIRELNVSENLLANFPSTSFTKLQKADLSKNLLTDIGYSANDRRFGDDKSFKEATWTVYKGGDATAFNQALGGNNANIYASRAKATDAELNLTVNKLNILTLPTKPENVTDEHYYFTLQERYVVPQSPRGDDTWYPLETMTLSSQSYARGLASSFKTTKYELWREINPGTDEYIRVPDNEFSVDQHGDLTFRRAYGPGTRLFVAMTNEGFNTGGGRPLESFERGTGTITTDGFDQVLKQPEGTPSADRSTYFATVSTTGANDIGDGDTRALPKRFFRTNTFTLDGSKNNYWYGYVSTDWANKENWTGRFVPNTLAANYADNEQSDVVFASVNDNTPDPVTGAATEKYGESAIRDLYADQDRVVRNYINATETGRAMVATPGNQILLKEKALLWDLSTSTAAATEPFATRGVADYTVVQAEEGKPNGTFLLAKPADNANYKANVEMFAKSFDGNRNKAYATWQYFGSPVKSADRNQLPLETTWVRKYDRTLNVPNSDEKWTDVNNGTLAQGQAYEISQPKPATYRFIGELNTADFTFPVDGMASATNYQDMNILANPYTGAMSIDKLDFSGATAADKVVYLFNTGSRKDWIANSGPTTNGTTQGQYTKAIPANLAGHVAGMPNQIPSLSSFMVKSTAAGNLKYRYADLVTATEENRAPQRHFHSLAVDVESAKTADRLWLVQAEGTTDRYDNGWDGEKIFAPGEAALYAMQDRSYQVTTTDAIGETKVGFVPGDGEQNYKLTFHLDGGDGTQQYTLLDKRTGLTRAIHDGDTYEFTATKGDAAHRFTILGNGAKATADQRGFQISADLRRNFTVKNFTDQPAEALVFDAAGKIQARFTVEPGSENTGTVVMPGAYVVRVSNKVTTLTQRFVMP
;
A
#
# COMPACT_ATOMS: atom_id res chain seq x y z
N MET A 1 -26.57 38.70 -36.11
CA MET A 1 -27.85 39.05 -36.75
C MET A 1 -28.33 37.78 -37.44
N ASN A 2 -29.33 37.11 -36.88
CA ASN A 2 -30.74 37.13 -37.33
C ASN A 2 -30.96 36.25 -38.57
N LYS A 3 -31.51 35.02 -38.41
CA LYS A 3 -32.96 34.68 -38.38
C LYS A 3 -33.49 34.43 -39.81
N HIS A 4 -34.35 33.45 -40.13
CA HIS A 4 -35.22 32.53 -39.34
C HIS A 4 -35.68 31.31 -40.20
N SER A 5 -36.11 30.20 -39.54
CA SER A 5 -37.20 29.22 -39.89
C SER A 5 -37.26 28.51 -41.27
N LEU A 6 -37.53 27.19 -41.40
CA LEU A 6 -38.70 26.35 -40.98
C LEU A 6 -40.04 26.81 -41.63
N SER A 7 -40.99 25.98 -42.11
CA SER A 7 -41.13 24.49 -42.17
C SER A 7 -42.34 24.02 -43.04
N VAL A 8 -42.31 22.76 -43.54
CA VAL A 8 -43.36 21.69 -43.50
C VAL A 8 -44.79 21.87 -44.13
N ARG A 9 -45.19 20.88 -44.99
CA ARG A 9 -46.56 20.38 -45.41
C ARG A 9 -47.49 21.35 -46.20
N SER A 10 -48.26 20.97 -47.24
CA SER A 10 -49.18 19.82 -47.40
C SER A 10 -49.89 19.77 -48.79
N LEU A 11 -50.39 18.57 -49.13
CA LEU A 11 -51.58 18.17 -49.92
C LEU A 11 -52.13 18.96 -51.15
N ALA A 12 -52.28 18.19 -52.24
CA ALA A 12 -53.49 17.95 -53.04
C ALA A 12 -54.01 18.97 -54.11
N ALA A 13 -54.08 18.46 -55.36
CA ALA A 13 -55.19 18.51 -56.35
C ALA A 13 -55.90 19.86 -56.66
N ALA A 14 -56.13 20.30 -57.91
CA ALA A 14 -56.68 19.55 -59.05
C ALA A 14 -56.78 20.42 -60.34
N PHE A 15 -57.20 19.80 -61.46
CA PHE A 15 -57.76 20.38 -62.72
C PHE A 15 -56.91 21.29 -63.64
N SER A 16 -56.57 20.75 -64.83
CA SER A 16 -57.07 21.19 -66.16
C SER A 16 -56.21 20.54 -67.27
N ALA A 17 -56.57 19.39 -67.87
CA ALA A 17 -57.62 19.16 -68.86
C ALA A 17 -57.25 19.47 -70.33
N LYS A 18 -57.36 18.40 -71.16
CA LYS A 18 -57.68 18.31 -72.61
C LYS A 18 -56.59 17.93 -73.63
N ARG A 19 -57.01 16.97 -74.48
CA ARG A 19 -56.51 16.48 -75.79
C ARG A 19 -55.32 15.51 -75.75
N SER A 20 -55.34 14.38 -76.46
CA SER A 20 -56.46 13.65 -77.13
C SER A 20 -56.02 12.25 -77.58
N LEU A 21 -56.83 11.22 -77.31
CA LEU A 21 -56.83 9.91 -77.99
C LEU A 21 -57.96 9.91 -79.06
N PRO A 22 -57.82 9.14 -80.16
CA PRO A 22 -58.23 7.72 -80.19
C PRO A 22 -57.16 6.81 -80.85
N ALA A 23 -56.91 5.55 -80.47
CA ALA A 23 -57.77 4.38 -80.21
C ALA A 23 -58.44 3.80 -81.48
N LEU A 24 -57.98 2.61 -81.96
CA LEU A 24 -58.80 1.41 -82.28
C LEU A 24 -58.04 0.30 -83.05
N LEU A 25 -58.55 -0.94 -82.89
CA LEU A 25 -58.20 -2.25 -83.52
C LEU A 25 -56.77 -2.79 -83.24
N ALA A 26 -56.53 -3.95 -82.62
CA ALA A 26 -57.19 -5.26 -82.48
C ALA A 26 -56.75 -6.35 -83.49
N ALA A 27 -56.11 -7.39 -82.93
CA ALA A 27 -56.00 -8.79 -83.35
C ALA A 27 -55.55 -9.16 -84.79
N GLY A 28 -54.49 -9.97 -84.89
CA GLY A 28 -54.19 -10.73 -86.11
C GLY A 28 -52.78 -11.31 -86.16
N LEU A 29 -52.67 -12.64 -86.11
CA LEU A 29 -51.51 -13.51 -86.36
C LEU A 29 -50.29 -12.90 -87.08
N LEU A 30 -49.10 -13.24 -86.59
CA LEU A 30 -48.10 -13.95 -87.41
C LEU A 30 -47.06 -14.67 -86.54
N MET A 31 -47.05 -16.01 -86.60
CA MET A 31 -45.87 -16.81 -86.25
C MET A 31 -44.76 -16.45 -87.25
N GLY A 32 -43.58 -16.04 -86.79
CA GLY A 32 -42.60 -15.49 -87.73
C GLY A 32 -41.22 -15.11 -87.21
N SER A 33 -40.63 -15.88 -86.27
CA SER A 33 -39.15 -15.88 -86.04
C SER A 33 -38.67 -16.96 -85.05
N PHE A 34 -39.24 -18.16 -85.07
CA PHE A 34 -38.63 -19.35 -84.44
C PHE A 34 -37.55 -19.93 -85.36
N ALA A 35 -36.48 -19.17 -85.64
CA ALA A 35 -35.28 -19.63 -86.35
C ALA A 35 -34.19 -18.54 -86.40
N GLN A 36 -33.36 -18.41 -85.35
CA GLN A 36 -32.10 -17.65 -85.48
C GLN A 36 -31.02 -18.05 -84.45
N ARG A 37 -30.74 -19.36 -84.35
CA ARG A 37 -29.55 -19.87 -83.63
C ARG A 37 -28.91 -21.12 -84.28
N ALA A 38 -29.21 -21.36 -85.56
CA ALA A 38 -28.44 -22.28 -86.39
C ALA A 38 -27.43 -21.49 -87.23
N GLN A 39 -26.24 -22.06 -87.44
CA GLN A 39 -25.11 -21.54 -88.25
C GLN A 39 -24.24 -20.43 -87.63
N ALA A 40 -23.38 -20.83 -86.67
CA ALA A 40 -22.10 -20.14 -86.40
C ALA A 40 -20.99 -21.11 -85.94
N GLN A 41 -20.78 -22.23 -86.65
CA GLN A 41 -19.58 -23.06 -86.47
C GLN A 41 -19.00 -23.51 -87.81
N THR A 42 -17.76 -23.10 -88.08
CA THR A 42 -16.78 -23.81 -88.91
C THR A 42 -15.43 -23.82 -88.18
N PRO A 43 -14.55 -24.82 -88.39
CA PRO A 43 -13.65 -25.29 -87.33
C PRO A 43 -12.20 -24.83 -87.47
N ALA A 44 -11.51 -24.55 -86.35
CA ALA A 44 -10.04 -24.54 -86.29
C ALA A 44 -9.46 -24.67 -84.85
N THR A 45 -8.84 -25.82 -84.57
CA THR A 45 -7.72 -26.05 -83.62
C THR A 45 -7.95 -25.88 -82.09
N PRO A 46 -7.12 -26.54 -81.24
CA PRO A 46 -7.62 -27.08 -79.97
C PRO A 46 -7.15 -26.33 -78.72
N ALA A 47 -8.11 -25.95 -77.87
CA ALA A 47 -7.95 -25.69 -76.42
C ALA A 47 -9.31 -25.46 -75.74
N THR A 48 -10.30 -24.95 -76.50
CA THR A 48 -11.63 -24.65 -75.98
C THR A 48 -12.39 -25.93 -75.62
N PRO A 49 -12.95 -26.06 -74.40
CA PRO A 49 -13.83 -27.18 -74.08
C PRO A 49 -15.04 -27.18 -75.01
N THR A 50 -15.41 -28.35 -75.52
CA THR A 50 -16.66 -28.55 -76.27
C THR A 50 -17.83 -28.03 -75.42
N PRO A 51 -18.68 -27.13 -75.94
CA PRO A 51 -19.83 -26.63 -75.18
C PRO A 51 -20.71 -27.79 -74.73
N THR A 52 -21.24 -27.73 -73.52
CA THR A 52 -22.19 -28.74 -73.05
C THR A 52 -23.50 -28.62 -73.83
N LEU A 53 -24.11 -29.76 -74.14
CA LEU A 53 -25.44 -29.81 -74.74
C LEU A 53 -26.48 -29.37 -73.69
N ALA A 54 -27.39 -28.48 -74.05
CA ALA A 54 -28.48 -28.07 -73.17
C ALA A 54 -29.58 -29.14 -73.06
N GLU A 55 -30.55 -28.89 -72.18
CA GLU A 55 -31.78 -29.66 -72.04
C GLU A 55 -32.59 -29.61 -73.35
N GLU A 56 -32.84 -30.76 -73.98
CA GLU A 56 -33.47 -30.84 -75.31
C GLU A 56 -35.00 -30.60 -75.32
N THR A 57 -35.64 -30.48 -74.15
CA THR A 57 -37.10 -30.38 -74.01
C THR A 57 -37.55 -29.14 -73.24
N THR A 58 -38.46 -28.36 -73.85
CA THR A 58 -39.06 -27.15 -73.24
C THR A 58 -39.95 -27.51 -72.04
N HIS A 59 -39.45 -27.36 -70.82
CA HIS A 59 -40.19 -27.69 -69.58
C HIS A 59 -40.92 -26.48 -68.98
N ASN A 60 -42.15 -26.21 -69.43
CA ASN A 60 -42.97 -25.07 -68.98
C ASN A 60 -43.60 -25.21 -67.57
N LEU A 61 -43.29 -26.27 -66.80
CA LEU A 61 -43.88 -26.56 -65.49
C LEU A 61 -42.84 -26.92 -64.40
N GLN A 62 -41.55 -26.91 -64.73
CA GLN A 62 -40.52 -27.22 -63.74
C GLN A 62 -40.19 -25.97 -62.91
N ASP A 63 -40.52 -26.01 -61.62
CA ASP A 63 -40.06 -25.02 -60.63
C ASP A 63 -38.53 -25.05 -60.61
N ARG A 64 -37.86 -24.01 -61.14
CA ARG A 64 -36.41 -23.93 -61.25
C ARG A 64 -35.81 -23.24 -60.03
N ILE A 65 -36.24 -22.01 -59.79
CA ILE A 65 -35.89 -21.23 -58.61
C ILE A 65 -37.18 -20.94 -57.85
N THR A 66 -37.20 -21.25 -56.56
CA THR A 66 -38.30 -20.83 -55.67
C THR A 66 -37.75 -19.83 -54.67
N LEU A 67 -38.31 -18.63 -54.61
CA LEU A 67 -37.99 -17.64 -53.57
C LEU A 67 -39.17 -17.56 -52.59
N ILE A 68 -38.90 -17.46 -51.30
CA ILE A 68 -39.94 -17.39 -50.28
C ILE A 68 -39.76 -16.10 -49.48
N LYS A 69 -40.72 -15.18 -49.62
CA LYS A 69 -40.78 -13.92 -48.87
C LYS A 69 -41.16 -14.20 -47.40
N ALA A 70 -40.61 -13.42 -46.48
CA ALA A 70 -40.93 -13.49 -45.06
C ALA A 70 -42.39 -13.09 -44.77
N THR A 71 -42.88 -12.04 -45.43
CA THR A 71 -44.28 -11.63 -45.39
C THR A 71 -45.10 -12.41 -46.41
N ALA A 72 -46.32 -12.81 -46.03
CA ALA A 72 -47.19 -13.60 -46.89
C ALA A 72 -47.60 -12.87 -48.19
N ALA A 73 -47.58 -11.54 -48.20
CA ALA A 73 -47.89 -10.73 -49.38
C ALA A 73 -46.86 -9.61 -49.59
N GLY A 74 -46.90 -9.02 -50.79
CA GLY A 74 -46.17 -7.80 -51.16
C GLY A 74 -45.37 -7.96 -52.46
N THR A 75 -44.71 -6.89 -52.87
CA THR A 75 -43.88 -6.88 -54.08
C THR A 75 -42.50 -7.49 -53.81
N VAL A 76 -41.95 -8.17 -54.81
CA VAL A 76 -40.57 -8.68 -54.86
C VAL A 76 -39.96 -8.35 -56.21
N THR A 77 -38.74 -7.81 -56.21
CA THR A 77 -37.97 -7.51 -57.42
C THR A 77 -36.74 -8.42 -57.48
N PHE A 78 -36.56 -9.13 -58.59
CA PHE A 78 -35.41 -10.00 -58.83
C PHE A 78 -34.90 -9.86 -60.27
N THR A 79 -33.60 -10.06 -60.47
CA THR A 79 -32.95 -10.02 -61.79
C THR A 79 -32.43 -11.38 -62.15
N LEU A 80 -32.72 -11.84 -63.37
CA LEU A 80 -32.19 -13.07 -63.95
C LEU A 80 -31.29 -12.73 -65.14
N ALA A 81 -30.27 -13.56 -65.40
CA ALA A 81 -29.49 -13.48 -66.64
C ALA A 81 -29.28 -14.87 -67.25
N PRO A 82 -29.22 -14.98 -68.60
CA PRO A 82 -28.98 -16.24 -69.29
C PRO A 82 -27.52 -16.67 -69.23
N GLU A 83 -27.29 -17.95 -69.47
CA GLU A 83 -25.97 -18.53 -69.61
C GLU A 83 -25.04 -17.85 -70.64
N ASP A 84 -23.74 -18.11 -70.52
CA ASP A 84 -22.78 -17.75 -71.56
C ASP A 84 -22.98 -18.64 -72.81
N PRO A 85 -23.40 -18.08 -73.97
CA PRO A 85 -23.62 -18.83 -75.19
C PRO A 85 -22.34 -19.46 -75.77
N THR A 86 -21.14 -19.06 -75.32
CA THR A 86 -19.88 -19.71 -75.71
C THR A 86 -19.61 -21.02 -74.95
N LYS A 87 -20.36 -21.30 -73.87
CA LYS A 87 -20.17 -22.46 -72.99
C LYS A 87 -21.23 -23.54 -73.15
N VAL A 88 -22.41 -23.18 -73.66
CA VAL A 88 -23.56 -24.08 -73.78
C VAL A 88 -24.21 -23.91 -75.15
N THR A 89 -24.54 -25.03 -75.80
CA THR A 89 -25.23 -25.03 -77.11
C THR A 89 -26.73 -25.31 -76.92
N ARG A 90 -27.58 -24.39 -77.41
CA ARG A 90 -29.04 -24.51 -77.45
C ARG A 90 -29.63 -23.75 -78.64
N GLU A 91 -30.81 -24.14 -79.13
CA GLU A 91 -31.44 -23.60 -80.35
C GLU A 91 -32.11 -22.22 -80.20
N HIS A 92 -32.37 -21.78 -78.97
CA HIS A 92 -32.89 -20.47 -78.62
C HIS A 92 -32.30 -20.03 -77.28
N TRP A 93 -32.50 -18.79 -76.86
CA TRP A 93 -32.12 -18.35 -75.51
C TRP A 93 -33.00 -19.02 -74.43
N PRO A 94 -32.55 -19.10 -73.15
CA PRO A 94 -33.31 -19.75 -72.08
C PRO A 94 -34.70 -19.13 -71.90
N ILE A 95 -35.74 -19.96 -71.93
CA ILE A 95 -37.13 -19.53 -71.72
C ILE A 95 -37.53 -19.72 -70.26
N VAL A 96 -38.00 -18.63 -69.64
CA VAL A 96 -38.56 -18.64 -68.29
C VAL A 96 -40.01 -18.15 -68.29
N PHE A 97 -40.79 -18.69 -67.37
CA PHE A 97 -42.16 -18.30 -67.08
C PHE A 97 -42.19 -17.71 -65.68
N ILE A 98 -42.66 -16.46 -65.60
CA ILE A 98 -42.84 -15.73 -64.34
C ILE A 98 -44.34 -15.59 -64.09
N ASP A 99 -44.77 -16.10 -62.94
CA ASP A 99 -46.14 -15.99 -62.47
C ASP A 99 -46.22 -14.79 -61.49
N TYR A 100 -47.22 -13.91 -61.67
CA TYR A 100 -47.43 -12.74 -60.81
C TYR A 100 -48.91 -12.36 -60.69
N GLU A 101 -49.29 -11.76 -59.56
CA GLU A 101 -50.65 -11.24 -59.37
C GLU A 101 -50.78 -9.81 -59.93
N ASN A 102 -51.84 -9.56 -60.70
CA ASN A 102 -52.27 -8.23 -61.12
C ASN A 102 -53.79 -8.10 -60.97
N ASP A 103 -54.24 -7.11 -60.19
CA ASP A 103 -55.66 -6.85 -59.90
C ASP A 103 -56.50 -8.09 -59.49
N GLY A 104 -55.89 -8.99 -58.71
CA GLY A 104 -56.54 -10.23 -58.24
C GLY A 104 -56.57 -11.38 -59.25
N GLN A 105 -55.90 -11.25 -60.41
CA GLN A 105 -55.70 -12.34 -61.37
C GLN A 105 -54.24 -12.78 -61.42
N ASN A 106 -54.03 -14.10 -61.48
CA ASN A 106 -52.72 -14.69 -61.74
C ASN A 106 -52.39 -14.56 -63.23
N ILE A 107 -51.41 -13.72 -63.56
CA ILE A 107 -50.84 -13.62 -64.90
C ILE A 107 -49.57 -14.46 -64.95
N ARG A 108 -49.47 -15.30 -65.98
CA ARG A 108 -48.26 -16.05 -66.32
C ARG A 108 -47.70 -15.50 -67.61
N GLN A 109 -46.47 -14.98 -67.57
CA GLN A 109 -45.80 -14.42 -68.74
C GLN A 109 -44.52 -15.17 -69.06
N MET A 110 -44.40 -15.54 -70.34
CA MET A 110 -43.21 -16.17 -70.92
C MET A 110 -42.19 -15.08 -71.31
N TYR A 111 -40.93 -15.31 -70.96
CA TYR A 111 -39.82 -14.42 -71.26
C TYR A 111 -38.65 -15.19 -71.84
N ASN A 112 -38.07 -14.64 -72.91
CA ASN A 112 -36.81 -15.10 -73.45
C ASN A 112 -35.68 -14.33 -72.76
N LEU A 113 -34.77 -15.01 -72.06
CA LEU A 113 -33.66 -14.36 -71.37
C LEU A 113 -32.51 -14.10 -72.35
N THR A 114 -32.44 -12.87 -72.87
CA THR A 114 -31.37 -12.44 -73.79
C THR A 114 -30.37 -11.49 -73.14
N GLU A 115 -30.62 -11.08 -71.90
CA GLU A 115 -29.86 -10.10 -71.12
C GLU A 115 -30.19 -10.21 -69.63
N ASP A 116 -29.46 -9.48 -68.79
CA ASP A 116 -29.82 -9.16 -67.41
C ASP A 116 -31.20 -8.49 -67.38
N ARG A 117 -32.21 -9.23 -66.93
CA ARG A 117 -33.59 -8.77 -66.92
C ARG A 117 -34.16 -8.75 -65.51
N THR A 118 -34.51 -7.55 -65.05
CA THR A 118 -35.21 -7.33 -63.79
C THR A 118 -36.72 -7.55 -63.95
N PHE A 119 -37.30 -8.29 -63.02
CA PHE A 119 -38.72 -8.56 -62.90
C PHE A 119 -39.21 -8.03 -61.56
N THR A 120 -40.40 -7.44 -61.54
CA THR A 120 -41.09 -7.00 -60.33
C THR A 120 -42.44 -7.71 -60.29
N VAL A 121 -42.64 -8.56 -59.28
CA VAL A 121 -43.84 -9.39 -59.12
C VAL A 121 -44.56 -9.04 -57.82
N ASN A 122 -45.88 -9.09 -57.84
CA ASN A 122 -46.68 -9.07 -56.61
C ASN A 122 -47.00 -10.49 -56.19
N VAL A 123 -46.86 -10.75 -54.90
CA VAL A 123 -47.14 -12.04 -54.27
C VAL A 123 -48.32 -11.88 -53.33
N SER A 124 -49.28 -12.81 -53.41
CA SER A 124 -50.51 -12.76 -52.61
C SER A 124 -50.38 -13.56 -51.32
N ALA A 125 -51.12 -13.15 -50.27
CA ALA A 125 -51.19 -13.89 -49.00
C ALA A 125 -51.64 -15.34 -49.19
N THR A 126 -52.46 -15.59 -50.21
CA THR A 126 -52.99 -16.91 -50.60
C THR A 126 -51.91 -17.83 -51.18
N GLN A 127 -50.81 -17.27 -51.70
CA GLN A 127 -49.64 -17.99 -52.21
C GLN A 127 -48.53 -18.15 -51.15
N GLY A 128 -48.76 -17.71 -49.91
CA GLY A 128 -47.84 -17.91 -48.79
C GLY A 128 -46.49 -17.18 -48.92
N GLY A 129 -46.41 -16.14 -49.77
CA GLY A 129 -45.17 -15.42 -50.04
C GLY A 129 -44.21 -16.13 -51.01
N VAL A 130 -44.66 -17.18 -51.71
CA VAL A 130 -43.82 -17.97 -52.62
C VAL A 130 -43.81 -17.39 -54.05
N ILE A 131 -42.61 -17.20 -54.61
CA ILE A 131 -42.35 -16.83 -56.00
C ILE A 131 -41.73 -18.04 -56.70
N LYS A 132 -42.36 -18.51 -57.78
CA LYS A 132 -41.87 -19.62 -58.59
C LYS A 132 -41.39 -19.09 -59.94
N ILE A 133 -40.09 -19.26 -60.20
CA ILE A 133 -39.50 -19.06 -61.52
C ILE A 133 -39.46 -20.45 -62.16
N THR A 134 -40.17 -20.61 -63.25
CA THR A 134 -40.37 -21.91 -63.92
C THR A 134 -39.83 -21.87 -65.35
N GLY A 135 -39.46 -23.01 -65.93
CA GLY A 135 -38.97 -23.06 -67.32
C GLY A 135 -37.75 -23.96 -67.50
N GLU A 136 -36.89 -23.56 -68.43
CA GLU A 136 -35.67 -24.28 -68.80
C GLU A 136 -34.52 -24.04 -67.81
N GLU A 137 -33.55 -24.96 -67.83
CA GLU A 137 -32.21 -24.70 -67.30
C GLU A 137 -31.49 -23.60 -68.13
N GLY A 138 -30.45 -22.95 -67.60
CA GLY A 138 -29.72 -21.86 -68.26
C GLY A 138 -29.81 -20.49 -67.58
N MET A 139 -30.30 -20.40 -66.35
CA MET A 139 -30.25 -19.18 -65.53
C MET A 139 -28.94 -19.14 -64.74
N TRP A 140 -27.96 -18.37 -65.20
CA TRP A 140 -26.65 -18.30 -64.55
C TRP A 140 -26.54 -17.24 -63.45
N LYS A 141 -27.50 -16.31 -63.38
CA LYS A 141 -27.55 -15.24 -62.37
C LYS A 141 -28.93 -15.14 -61.72
N LEU A 142 -28.94 -14.97 -60.41
CA LEU A 142 -30.05 -14.39 -59.65
C LEU A 142 -29.54 -13.23 -58.80
N VAL A 143 -30.25 -12.10 -58.81
CA VAL A 143 -30.14 -11.02 -57.81
C VAL A 143 -31.52 -10.77 -57.22
N SER A 144 -31.70 -10.85 -55.91
CA SER A 144 -32.95 -10.54 -55.20
C SER A 144 -32.68 -9.87 -53.85
N ALA A 145 -31.79 -8.88 -53.84
CA ALA A 145 -31.36 -8.15 -52.65
C ALA A 145 -32.45 -7.24 -52.05
N SER A 146 -32.42 -7.07 -50.72
CA SER A 146 -33.32 -6.19 -49.94
C SER A 146 -34.83 -6.50 -50.04
N GLN A 147 -35.22 -7.71 -50.49
CA GLN A 147 -36.62 -8.08 -50.76
C GLN A 147 -37.36 -8.75 -49.59
N LYS A 148 -36.69 -8.98 -48.45
CA LYS A 148 -37.16 -9.79 -47.32
C LYS A 148 -37.48 -11.24 -47.70
N ILE A 149 -36.59 -11.85 -48.46
CA ILE A 149 -36.56 -13.31 -48.69
C ILE A 149 -36.10 -14.00 -47.40
N LYS A 150 -36.81 -15.06 -46.98
CA LYS A 150 -36.43 -15.91 -45.83
C LYS A 150 -35.84 -17.26 -46.23
N ASP A 151 -36.08 -17.69 -47.46
CA ASP A 151 -35.60 -18.96 -48.00
C ASP A 151 -35.58 -18.92 -49.53
N ALA A 152 -34.69 -19.70 -50.15
CA ALA A 152 -34.53 -19.81 -51.59
C ALA A 152 -34.06 -21.22 -51.99
N ASP A 153 -34.77 -21.85 -52.92
CA ASP A 153 -34.48 -23.17 -53.46
C ASP A 153 -33.89 -23.06 -54.87
N PHE A 154 -32.73 -23.70 -55.07
CA PHE A 154 -31.98 -23.76 -56.33
C PHE A 154 -31.74 -25.20 -56.81
N THR A 155 -32.36 -26.21 -56.18
CA THR A 155 -32.13 -27.66 -56.43
C THR A 155 -32.28 -28.09 -57.90
N LYS A 156 -32.93 -27.28 -58.73
CA LYS A 156 -33.21 -27.55 -60.16
C LYS A 156 -32.51 -26.61 -61.13
N VAL A 157 -31.53 -25.83 -60.66
CA VAL A 157 -30.64 -24.96 -61.47
C VAL A 157 -29.16 -25.18 -61.09
N PRO A 158 -28.59 -26.37 -61.35
CA PRO A 158 -27.18 -26.66 -61.03
C PRO A 158 -26.17 -25.83 -61.84
N SER A 159 -26.59 -25.13 -62.90
CA SER A 159 -25.71 -24.26 -63.70
C SER A 159 -25.48 -22.86 -63.12
N ILE A 160 -26.22 -22.46 -62.08
CA ILE A 160 -26.16 -21.10 -61.53
C ILE A 160 -24.75 -20.72 -61.06
N ARG A 161 -24.30 -19.52 -61.44
CA ARG A 161 -22.94 -19.02 -61.19
C ARG A 161 -22.89 -17.80 -60.27
N TYR A 162 -23.90 -16.94 -60.34
CA TYR A 162 -23.99 -15.70 -59.57
C TYR A 162 -25.27 -15.72 -58.72
N ILE A 163 -25.12 -15.68 -57.40
CA ILE A 163 -26.23 -15.58 -56.46
C ILE A 163 -26.01 -14.36 -55.57
N ASP A 164 -26.95 -13.43 -55.59
CA ASP A 164 -26.95 -12.28 -54.69
C ASP A 164 -28.32 -12.11 -54.00
N LEU A 165 -28.30 -12.29 -52.69
CA LEU A 165 -29.44 -12.22 -51.79
C LEU A 165 -29.13 -11.34 -50.56
N HIS A 166 -28.30 -10.30 -50.66
CA HIS A 166 -28.01 -9.42 -49.51
C HIS A 166 -29.26 -8.65 -48.97
N ASP A 167 -29.18 -8.09 -47.77
CA ASP A 167 -30.24 -7.31 -47.08
C ASP A 167 -31.58 -8.04 -46.85
N ASN A 168 -31.57 -9.37 -46.90
CA ASN A 168 -32.74 -10.21 -46.73
C ASN A 168 -32.88 -10.67 -45.26
N VAL A 169 -33.56 -11.80 -45.04
CA VAL A 169 -33.75 -12.44 -43.72
C VAL A 169 -33.62 -13.96 -43.87
N LEU A 170 -32.66 -14.40 -44.68
CA LEU A 170 -32.45 -15.82 -44.98
C LEU A 170 -32.26 -16.64 -43.71
N GLY A 171 -32.77 -17.87 -43.70
CA GLY A 171 -32.73 -18.75 -42.53
C GLY A 171 -33.76 -18.39 -41.45
N SER A 172 -34.47 -17.26 -41.52
CA SER A 172 -35.59 -16.97 -40.59
C SER A 172 -36.78 -17.93 -40.71
N ALA A 173 -36.73 -18.87 -41.66
CA ALA A 173 -37.66 -19.98 -41.78
C ALA A 173 -37.43 -21.09 -40.73
N ASN A 174 -36.26 -21.13 -40.07
CA ASN A 174 -35.92 -22.12 -39.05
C ASN A 174 -35.40 -21.47 -37.75
N ALA A 175 -35.50 -22.20 -36.63
CA ALA A 175 -35.10 -21.69 -35.31
C ALA A 175 -33.59 -21.52 -35.15
N GLN A 176 -32.79 -22.18 -36.00
CA GLN A 176 -31.34 -22.12 -36.02
C GLN A 176 -30.81 -20.84 -36.71
N ALA A 177 -31.64 -20.12 -37.48
CA ALA A 177 -31.20 -19.07 -38.41
C ALA A 177 -30.10 -19.56 -39.37
N LYS A 178 -30.26 -20.80 -39.87
CA LYS A 178 -29.35 -21.47 -40.80
C LYS A 178 -29.84 -21.32 -42.23
N TYR A 179 -28.93 -21.19 -43.20
CA TYR A 179 -29.24 -21.40 -44.62
C TYR A 179 -28.40 -22.56 -45.19
N THR A 180 -28.96 -23.33 -46.11
CA THR A 180 -28.34 -24.54 -46.66
C THR A 180 -28.44 -24.55 -48.18
N PHE A 181 -27.30 -24.70 -48.85
CA PHE A 181 -27.22 -24.96 -50.28
C PHE A 181 -27.29 -26.47 -50.56
N ASP A 182 -27.92 -26.85 -51.67
CA ASP A 182 -27.94 -28.25 -52.11
C ASP A 182 -26.62 -28.65 -52.78
N ASN A 183 -26.21 -29.91 -52.59
CA ASN A 183 -25.00 -30.49 -53.15
C ASN A 183 -24.98 -30.57 -54.69
N VAL A 184 -26.11 -30.38 -55.39
CA VAL A 184 -26.12 -30.24 -56.87
C VAL A 184 -25.46 -28.96 -57.35
N LEU A 185 -25.38 -27.92 -56.51
CA LEU A 185 -24.82 -26.62 -56.86
C LEU A 185 -23.29 -26.69 -56.89
N THR A 186 -22.75 -26.81 -58.10
CA THR A 186 -21.33 -27.10 -58.37
C THR A 186 -20.73 -26.15 -59.41
N ASN A 187 -21.33 -24.97 -59.58
CA ASN A 187 -20.91 -23.94 -60.54
C ASN A 187 -20.91 -22.51 -59.96
N VAL A 188 -21.21 -22.32 -58.67
CA VAL A 188 -21.35 -20.99 -58.07
C VAL A 188 -19.97 -20.33 -57.99
N GLU A 189 -19.79 -19.22 -58.71
CA GLU A 189 -18.55 -18.43 -58.79
C GLU A 189 -18.61 -17.20 -57.88
N THR A 190 -19.78 -16.55 -57.78
CA THR A 190 -20.02 -15.37 -56.93
C THR A 190 -21.22 -15.61 -56.03
N LEU A 191 -21.03 -15.43 -54.72
CA LEU A 191 -22.07 -15.59 -53.71
C LEU A 191 -22.07 -14.38 -52.75
N ASN A 192 -23.19 -13.66 -52.70
CA ASN A 192 -23.43 -12.56 -51.77
C ASN A 192 -24.68 -12.83 -50.90
N LEU A 193 -24.46 -13.01 -49.59
CA LEU A 193 -25.49 -13.21 -48.56
C LEU A 193 -25.33 -12.21 -47.40
N ALA A 194 -24.71 -11.04 -47.65
CA ALA A 194 -24.50 -10.04 -46.61
C ALA A 194 -25.81 -9.59 -45.94
N THR A 195 -25.74 -9.20 -44.66
CA THR A 195 -26.86 -8.52 -43.96
C THR A 195 -28.14 -9.36 -43.93
N ASN A 196 -28.03 -10.64 -43.57
CA ASN A 196 -29.14 -11.61 -43.53
C ASN A 196 -29.49 -12.16 -42.13
N GLN A 197 -28.73 -11.80 -41.09
CA GLN A 197 -28.90 -12.29 -39.70
C GLN A 197 -28.63 -13.81 -39.53
N LEU A 198 -27.90 -14.42 -40.47
CA LEU A 198 -27.57 -15.85 -40.47
C LEU A 198 -26.62 -16.21 -39.32
N LYS A 199 -26.89 -17.33 -38.63
CA LYS A 199 -25.99 -17.89 -37.59
C LYS A 199 -25.14 -19.05 -38.08
N ASP A 200 -25.58 -19.71 -39.15
CA ASP A 200 -24.90 -20.85 -39.77
C ASP A 200 -25.20 -20.88 -41.29
N ILE A 201 -24.22 -21.33 -42.07
CA ILE A 201 -24.35 -21.50 -43.53
C ILE A 201 -23.73 -22.84 -43.89
N ASP A 202 -24.54 -23.72 -44.48
CA ASP A 202 -24.08 -24.95 -45.10
C ASP A 202 -23.90 -24.71 -46.60
N PHE A 203 -22.64 -24.70 -47.05
CA PHE A 203 -22.28 -24.42 -48.43
C PHE A 203 -22.48 -25.61 -49.37
N GLY A 204 -22.78 -26.82 -48.87
CA GLY A 204 -22.96 -28.02 -49.68
C GLY A 204 -21.69 -28.39 -50.46
N ARG A 205 -21.69 -28.10 -51.76
CA ARG A 205 -20.51 -28.19 -52.66
C ARG A 205 -20.14 -26.87 -53.35
N THR A 206 -20.78 -25.77 -52.96
CA THR A 206 -20.53 -24.46 -53.59
C THR A 206 -19.17 -23.89 -53.21
N ASP A 207 -18.67 -24.21 -52.02
CA ASP A 207 -17.35 -23.89 -51.48
C ASP A 207 -16.18 -24.37 -52.39
N GLU A 208 -16.31 -25.53 -53.03
CA GLU A 208 -15.35 -26.02 -54.03
C GLU A 208 -15.25 -25.12 -55.29
N THR A 209 -16.20 -24.21 -55.49
CA THR A 209 -16.35 -23.42 -56.74
C THR A 209 -16.36 -21.91 -56.56
N ILE A 210 -16.76 -21.41 -55.39
CA ILE A 210 -16.86 -19.97 -55.11
C ILE A 210 -15.49 -19.30 -55.25
N ARG A 211 -15.49 -18.16 -55.96
CA ARG A 211 -14.33 -17.30 -56.21
C ARG A 211 -14.46 -15.96 -55.46
N GLU A 212 -15.66 -15.39 -55.44
CA GLU A 212 -16.00 -14.15 -54.74
C GLU A 212 -17.12 -14.44 -53.72
N LEU A 213 -16.83 -14.29 -52.43
CA LEU A 213 -17.76 -14.52 -51.32
C LEU A 213 -17.99 -13.25 -50.52
N ASN A 214 -19.25 -12.92 -50.24
CA ASN A 214 -19.62 -11.94 -49.22
C ASN A 214 -20.69 -12.53 -48.28
N VAL A 215 -20.34 -12.68 -47.00
CA VAL A 215 -21.25 -13.07 -45.91
C VAL A 215 -21.12 -12.13 -44.71
N SER A 216 -20.67 -10.88 -44.96
CA SER A 216 -20.55 -9.84 -43.93
C SER A 216 -21.88 -9.50 -43.27
N GLU A 217 -21.85 -8.86 -42.10
CA GLU A 217 -23.08 -8.39 -41.40
C GLU A 217 -24.08 -9.52 -41.10
N ASN A 218 -23.57 -10.66 -40.66
CA ASN A 218 -24.37 -11.78 -40.17
C ASN A 218 -24.01 -12.07 -38.69
N LEU A 219 -24.53 -13.16 -38.15
CA LEU A 219 -24.34 -13.61 -36.77
C LEU A 219 -23.48 -14.89 -36.72
N LEU A 220 -22.63 -15.13 -37.73
CA LEU A 220 -21.81 -16.33 -37.84
C LEU A 220 -20.80 -16.37 -36.70
N ALA A 221 -20.81 -17.45 -35.91
CA ALA A 221 -19.85 -17.67 -34.82
C ALA A 221 -18.61 -18.46 -35.27
N ASN A 222 -18.74 -19.25 -36.35
CA ASN A 222 -17.65 -20.00 -36.96
C ASN A 222 -17.78 -19.93 -38.49
N PHE A 223 -16.67 -20.12 -39.20
CA PHE A 223 -16.65 -20.27 -40.65
C PHE A 223 -15.85 -21.53 -41.03
N PRO A 224 -16.20 -22.30 -42.09
CA PRO A 224 -15.48 -23.50 -42.48
C PRO A 224 -14.48 -23.22 -43.62
N SER A 225 -13.43 -22.44 -43.39
CA SER A 225 -12.59 -21.95 -44.51
C SER A 225 -11.95 -23.07 -45.34
N THR A 226 -11.59 -24.21 -44.74
CA THR A 226 -10.78 -25.27 -45.35
C THR A 226 -11.37 -25.92 -46.61
N SER A 227 -12.69 -25.84 -46.83
CA SER A 227 -13.34 -26.41 -48.02
C SER A 227 -13.24 -25.50 -49.25
N PHE A 228 -12.93 -24.23 -49.06
CA PHE A 228 -12.83 -23.26 -50.15
C PHE A 228 -11.50 -23.42 -50.90
N THR A 229 -11.55 -23.93 -52.13
CA THR A 229 -10.34 -24.25 -52.92
C THR A 229 -10.09 -23.31 -54.12
N LYS A 230 -11.08 -22.48 -54.50
CA LYS A 230 -10.98 -21.52 -55.63
C LYS A 230 -11.21 -20.06 -55.23
N LEU A 231 -11.43 -19.81 -53.95
CA LEU A 231 -11.74 -18.50 -53.39
C LEU A 231 -10.57 -17.52 -53.59
N GLN A 232 -10.86 -16.33 -54.11
CA GLN A 232 -9.89 -15.24 -54.32
C GLN A 232 -10.31 -13.93 -53.63
N LYS A 233 -11.58 -13.81 -53.21
CA LYS A 233 -12.10 -12.69 -52.42
C LYS A 233 -13.13 -13.16 -51.39
N ALA A 234 -12.98 -12.74 -50.14
CA ALA A 234 -13.91 -13.04 -49.06
C ALA A 234 -14.11 -11.86 -48.10
N ASP A 235 -15.37 -11.40 -47.99
CA ASP A 235 -15.78 -10.52 -46.89
C ASP A 235 -16.58 -11.32 -45.84
N LEU A 236 -15.98 -11.47 -44.65
CA LEU A 236 -16.54 -12.10 -43.46
C LEU A 236 -16.67 -11.08 -42.30
N SER A 237 -16.55 -9.78 -42.57
CA SER A 237 -16.55 -8.75 -41.54
C SER A 237 -17.89 -8.60 -40.83
N LYS A 238 -17.88 -7.99 -39.64
CA LYS A 238 -19.09 -7.67 -38.86
C LYS A 238 -19.92 -8.93 -38.57
N ASN A 239 -19.24 -10.00 -38.19
CA ASN A 239 -19.80 -11.26 -37.72
C ASN A 239 -19.41 -11.49 -36.24
N LEU A 240 -19.66 -12.68 -35.71
CA LEU A 240 -19.31 -13.06 -34.35
C LEU A 240 -18.19 -14.12 -34.33
N LEU A 241 -17.37 -14.19 -35.38
CA LEU A 241 -16.45 -15.29 -35.61
C LEU A 241 -15.43 -15.40 -34.47
N THR A 242 -15.46 -16.50 -33.73
CA THR A 242 -14.41 -16.88 -32.77
C THR A 242 -13.33 -17.72 -33.44
N ASP A 243 -13.70 -18.47 -34.48
CA ASP A 243 -12.82 -19.27 -35.34
C ASP A 243 -13.30 -19.19 -36.80
N ILE A 244 -12.38 -19.39 -37.73
CA ILE A 244 -12.59 -19.43 -39.19
C ILE A 244 -12.24 -20.80 -39.79
N GLY A 245 -11.75 -21.73 -38.97
CA GLY A 245 -11.13 -22.97 -39.43
C GLY A 245 -9.84 -22.70 -40.21
N TYR A 246 -8.87 -23.61 -40.13
CA TYR A 246 -7.64 -23.47 -40.89
C TYR A 246 -6.97 -24.81 -41.16
N SER A 247 -6.25 -24.87 -42.29
CA SER A 247 -5.37 -25.98 -42.58
C SER A 247 -4.13 -25.95 -41.66
N ALA A 248 -3.59 -27.14 -41.38
CA ALA A 248 -2.72 -27.40 -40.21
C ALA A 248 -1.37 -26.63 -40.21
N ASN A 249 -0.74 -26.59 -39.02
CA ASN A 249 0.59 -26.03 -38.70
C ASN A 249 0.83 -24.53 -38.96
N ASP A 250 0.13 -23.89 -39.90
CA ASP A 250 0.43 -22.52 -40.34
C ASP A 250 -0.79 -21.58 -40.32
N ARG A 251 -1.91 -22.04 -39.73
CA ARG A 251 -3.20 -21.33 -39.60
C ARG A 251 -3.61 -20.63 -40.90
N ARG A 252 -3.60 -21.35 -42.02
CA ARG A 252 -3.94 -20.78 -43.34
C ARG A 252 -5.45 -20.74 -43.52
N PHE A 253 -5.94 -19.61 -44.02
CA PHE A 253 -7.32 -19.49 -44.47
C PHE A 253 -7.49 -20.32 -45.75
N GLY A 254 -8.41 -21.28 -45.75
CA GLY A 254 -8.59 -22.21 -46.86
C GLY A 254 -7.66 -23.43 -46.83
N ASP A 255 -7.67 -24.16 -47.93
CA ASP A 255 -6.59 -25.10 -48.27
C ASP A 255 -5.43 -24.36 -48.97
N ASP A 256 -4.37 -25.11 -49.33
CA ASP A 256 -3.23 -24.57 -50.10
C ASP A 256 -3.57 -24.19 -51.57
N LYS A 257 -4.85 -24.10 -51.97
CA LYS A 257 -5.31 -23.70 -53.32
C LYS A 257 -6.13 -22.41 -53.31
N SER A 258 -6.73 -22.05 -52.17
CA SER A 258 -7.31 -20.72 -51.95
C SER A 258 -6.29 -19.60 -52.15
N PHE A 259 -6.74 -18.47 -52.71
CA PHE A 259 -5.94 -17.28 -53.03
C PHE A 259 -4.63 -17.59 -53.83
N LYS A 260 -4.66 -18.55 -54.76
CA LYS A 260 -3.51 -18.90 -55.62
C LYS A 260 -3.54 -18.30 -57.03
N GLU A 261 -4.66 -17.78 -57.52
CA GLU A 261 -4.75 -17.30 -58.89
C GLU A 261 -4.26 -15.85 -59.01
N ALA A 262 -3.31 -15.59 -59.92
CA ALA A 262 -2.80 -14.23 -60.14
C ALA A 262 -3.82 -13.31 -60.83
N THR A 263 -4.70 -13.90 -61.63
CA THR A 263 -5.84 -13.28 -62.31
C THR A 263 -6.95 -14.31 -62.42
N TRP A 264 -8.19 -13.91 -62.19
CA TRP A 264 -9.35 -14.78 -62.38
C TRP A 264 -10.48 -14.04 -63.09
N THR A 265 -11.50 -14.79 -63.49
CA THR A 265 -12.74 -14.26 -64.05
C THR A 265 -13.94 -14.82 -63.30
N VAL A 266 -14.95 -13.97 -63.04
CA VAL A 266 -16.27 -14.41 -62.57
C VAL A 266 -17.35 -13.96 -63.54
N TYR A 267 -18.36 -14.80 -63.75
CA TYR A 267 -19.55 -14.43 -64.51
C TYR A 267 -20.34 -13.34 -63.78
N LYS A 268 -20.66 -12.23 -64.48
CA LYS A 268 -21.37 -11.07 -63.90
C LYS A 268 -22.70 -10.75 -64.60
N GLY A 269 -23.01 -11.37 -65.74
CA GLY A 269 -24.11 -10.97 -66.61
C GLY A 269 -23.81 -9.73 -67.48
N GLY A 270 -24.81 -9.19 -68.17
CA GLY A 270 -24.68 -8.04 -69.06
C GLY A 270 -25.96 -7.64 -69.78
N ASP A 271 -25.90 -6.55 -70.54
CA ASP A 271 -27.01 -6.13 -71.40
C ASP A 271 -27.11 -6.98 -72.69
N ALA A 272 -28.16 -6.79 -73.48
CA ALA A 272 -28.30 -7.50 -74.75
C ALA A 272 -27.12 -7.27 -75.71
N THR A 273 -26.39 -6.15 -75.61
CA THR A 273 -25.19 -5.90 -76.42
C THR A 273 -24.07 -6.86 -76.05
N ALA A 274 -23.80 -7.04 -74.76
CA ALA A 274 -22.79 -7.96 -74.24
C ALA A 274 -23.12 -9.43 -74.58
N PHE A 275 -24.39 -9.84 -74.45
CA PHE A 275 -24.79 -11.21 -74.80
C PHE A 275 -24.81 -11.48 -76.32
N ASN A 276 -25.13 -10.48 -77.15
CA ASN A 276 -24.98 -10.60 -78.60
C ASN A 276 -23.50 -10.72 -79.03
N GLN A 277 -22.57 -10.04 -78.34
CA GLN A 277 -21.14 -10.22 -78.56
C GLN A 277 -20.65 -11.61 -78.11
N ALA A 278 -21.17 -12.11 -76.97
CA ALA A 278 -20.88 -13.46 -76.51
C ALA A 278 -21.38 -14.52 -77.49
N LEU A 279 -22.57 -14.34 -78.09
CA LEU A 279 -23.11 -15.22 -79.13
C LEU A 279 -22.21 -15.25 -80.38
N GLY A 280 -21.51 -14.14 -80.68
CA GLY A 280 -20.47 -14.05 -81.70
C GLY A 280 -19.09 -14.57 -81.27
N GLY A 281 -18.96 -15.18 -80.08
CA GLY A 281 -17.72 -15.77 -79.57
C GLY A 281 -16.90 -14.87 -78.64
N ASN A 282 -17.31 -13.62 -78.36
CA ASN A 282 -16.60 -12.70 -77.48
C ASN A 282 -17.38 -12.46 -76.18
N ASN A 283 -17.10 -13.23 -75.14
CA ASN A 283 -17.78 -13.17 -73.84
C ASN A 283 -17.14 -12.17 -72.84
N ALA A 284 -16.11 -11.39 -73.22
CA ALA A 284 -15.38 -10.55 -72.28
C ALA A 284 -16.26 -9.55 -71.50
N ASN A 285 -17.37 -9.09 -72.11
CA ASN A 285 -18.27 -8.12 -71.49
C ASN A 285 -19.30 -8.72 -70.52
N ILE A 286 -19.51 -10.05 -70.51
CA ILE A 286 -20.37 -10.76 -69.54
C ILE A 286 -19.60 -11.37 -68.34
N TYR A 287 -18.28 -11.24 -68.34
CA TYR A 287 -17.38 -11.59 -67.23
C TYR A 287 -16.77 -10.34 -66.59
N ALA A 288 -16.44 -10.41 -65.30
CA ALA A 288 -15.52 -9.50 -64.65
C ALA A 288 -14.13 -10.14 -64.65
N SER A 289 -13.13 -9.45 -65.20
CA SER A 289 -11.72 -9.84 -65.06
C SER A 289 -11.14 -9.18 -63.81
N ARG A 290 -10.36 -9.94 -63.03
CA ARG A 290 -9.82 -9.56 -61.73
C ARG A 290 -8.33 -9.79 -61.67
N ALA A 291 -7.60 -8.98 -60.90
CA ALA A 291 -6.17 -9.13 -60.70
C ALA A 291 -5.80 -9.14 -59.21
N LYS A 292 -4.86 -10.01 -58.83
CA LYS A 292 -4.47 -10.18 -57.42
C LYS A 292 -4.02 -8.90 -56.71
N ALA A 293 -3.44 -7.95 -57.45
CA ALA A 293 -2.90 -6.72 -56.90
C ALA A 293 -3.98 -5.69 -56.50
N THR A 294 -5.23 -5.88 -56.95
CA THR A 294 -6.32 -4.90 -56.83
C THR A 294 -7.62 -5.49 -56.30
N ASP A 295 -7.87 -6.78 -56.54
CA ASP A 295 -9.18 -7.40 -56.24
C ASP A 295 -9.11 -8.50 -55.18
N ALA A 296 -7.93 -9.08 -54.90
CA ALA A 296 -7.79 -10.21 -53.97
C ALA A 296 -7.78 -9.72 -52.53
N GLU A 297 -8.76 -10.18 -51.74
CA GLU A 297 -9.12 -9.56 -50.47
C GLU A 297 -9.62 -10.60 -49.46
N LEU A 298 -9.19 -10.44 -48.21
CA LEU A 298 -9.72 -11.18 -47.07
C LEU A 298 -10.06 -10.19 -45.95
N ASN A 299 -11.36 -9.96 -45.72
CA ASN A 299 -11.85 -9.07 -44.68
C ASN A 299 -12.44 -9.84 -43.49
N LEU A 300 -11.81 -9.67 -42.32
CA LEU A 300 -12.13 -10.31 -41.05
C LEU A 300 -12.43 -9.28 -39.93
N THR A 301 -12.55 -8.00 -40.28
CA THR A 301 -12.73 -6.91 -39.29
C THR A 301 -14.07 -6.99 -38.55
N VAL A 302 -14.10 -6.54 -37.30
CA VAL A 302 -15.27 -6.60 -36.40
C VAL A 302 -15.78 -8.04 -36.26
N ASN A 303 -14.97 -8.87 -35.60
CA ASN A 303 -15.28 -10.23 -35.20
C ASN A 303 -14.79 -10.49 -33.76
N LYS A 304 -14.84 -11.75 -33.29
CA LYS A 304 -14.28 -12.21 -32.00
C LYS A 304 -12.96 -12.96 -32.18
N LEU A 305 -12.25 -12.72 -33.29
CA LEU A 305 -10.97 -13.37 -33.58
C LEU A 305 -9.87 -12.75 -32.72
N ASN A 306 -8.82 -13.50 -32.45
CA ASN A 306 -7.72 -13.06 -31.58
C ASN A 306 -6.36 -13.53 -32.15
N ILE A 307 -5.27 -13.35 -31.40
CA ILE A 307 -3.91 -13.67 -31.87
C ILE A 307 -3.77 -15.18 -32.17
N LEU A 308 -4.52 -16.05 -31.48
CA LEU A 308 -4.60 -17.47 -31.82
C LEU A 308 -5.37 -17.69 -33.14
N THR A 309 -6.57 -17.12 -33.27
CA THR A 309 -7.54 -17.53 -34.32
C THR A 309 -7.51 -16.69 -35.60
N LEU A 310 -6.76 -15.58 -35.64
CA LEU A 310 -6.45 -14.89 -36.87
C LEU A 310 -5.49 -15.72 -37.76
N PRO A 311 -5.77 -15.84 -39.08
CA PRO A 311 -4.96 -16.64 -39.97
C PRO A 311 -3.63 -15.99 -40.34
N THR A 312 -2.72 -16.78 -40.90
CA THR A 312 -1.64 -16.26 -41.75
C THR A 312 -2.22 -15.60 -43.00
N LYS A 313 -1.65 -14.47 -43.42
CA LYS A 313 -2.05 -13.78 -44.66
C LYS A 313 -1.96 -14.74 -45.87
N PRO A 314 -3.02 -14.91 -46.68
CA PRO A 314 -2.94 -15.72 -47.89
C PRO A 314 -1.91 -15.17 -48.89
N GLU A 315 -1.25 -16.06 -49.64
CA GLU A 315 -0.03 -15.75 -50.41
C GLU A 315 -0.21 -14.60 -51.43
N ASN A 316 -1.32 -14.56 -52.18
CA ASN A 316 -1.56 -13.54 -53.19
C ASN A 316 -2.42 -12.36 -52.71
N VAL A 317 -2.82 -12.30 -51.43
CA VAL A 317 -3.45 -11.11 -50.85
C VAL A 317 -2.34 -10.13 -50.47
N THR A 318 -2.46 -8.85 -50.87
CA THR A 318 -1.48 -7.82 -50.47
C THR A 318 -1.72 -7.38 -49.03
N ASP A 319 -0.74 -6.75 -48.39
CA ASP A 319 -0.84 -6.39 -46.97
C ASP A 319 -1.96 -5.37 -46.74
N GLU A 320 -2.28 -4.55 -47.75
CA GLU A 320 -3.37 -3.57 -47.74
C GLU A 320 -4.77 -4.19 -47.86
N HIS A 321 -4.88 -5.40 -48.45
CA HIS A 321 -6.14 -6.10 -48.70
C HIS A 321 -6.42 -7.27 -47.73
N TYR A 322 -5.56 -7.45 -46.72
CA TYR A 322 -5.82 -8.35 -45.60
C TYR A 322 -6.29 -7.54 -44.38
N TYR A 323 -7.61 -7.46 -44.21
CA TYR A 323 -8.23 -6.60 -43.20
C TYR A 323 -8.56 -7.40 -41.93
N PHE A 324 -7.68 -7.31 -40.92
CA PHE A 324 -7.84 -8.00 -39.62
C PHE A 324 -7.93 -7.04 -38.42
N THR A 325 -7.71 -5.74 -38.65
CA THR A 325 -7.18 -4.76 -37.68
C THR A 325 -7.99 -4.53 -36.42
N LEU A 326 -9.28 -4.89 -36.38
CA LEU A 326 -10.16 -4.56 -35.27
C LEU A 326 -11.00 -5.77 -34.87
N GLN A 327 -10.83 -6.22 -33.63
CA GLN A 327 -11.48 -7.40 -33.05
C GLN A 327 -12.07 -7.10 -31.66
N GLU A 328 -12.99 -7.92 -31.18
CA GLU A 328 -13.55 -7.76 -29.83
C GLU A 328 -12.46 -7.97 -28.77
N ARG A 329 -12.46 -7.18 -27.68
CA ARG A 329 -11.52 -7.36 -26.55
C ARG A 329 -11.44 -8.83 -26.11
N TYR A 330 -10.22 -9.35 -25.96
CA TYR A 330 -10.03 -10.74 -25.53
C TYR A 330 -10.55 -10.95 -24.10
N VAL A 331 -11.46 -11.90 -23.90
CA VAL A 331 -11.95 -12.23 -22.55
C VAL A 331 -10.86 -13.01 -21.80
N VAL A 332 -10.35 -12.44 -20.71
CA VAL A 332 -9.38 -13.14 -19.84
C VAL A 332 -9.97 -14.43 -19.27
N PRO A 333 -9.14 -15.44 -18.96
CA PRO A 333 -9.56 -16.54 -18.09
C PRO A 333 -10.11 -16.02 -16.76
N GLN A 334 -10.98 -16.81 -16.12
CA GLN A 334 -11.37 -16.53 -14.74
C GLN A 334 -10.19 -16.78 -13.79
N SER A 335 -10.20 -16.11 -12.64
CA SER A 335 -9.27 -16.35 -11.54
C SER A 335 -9.41 -17.80 -11.01
N PRO A 336 -8.48 -18.28 -10.16
CA PRO A 336 -8.62 -19.58 -9.48
C PRO A 336 -9.90 -19.75 -8.65
N ARG A 337 -10.65 -18.66 -8.37
CA ARG A 337 -11.95 -18.68 -7.68
C ARG A 337 -13.17 -18.70 -8.62
N GLY A 338 -12.98 -18.57 -9.94
CA GLY A 338 -14.09 -18.47 -10.90
C GLY A 338 -14.71 -17.08 -11.02
N ASP A 339 -13.95 -16.02 -10.69
CA ASP A 339 -14.36 -14.61 -10.82
C ASP A 339 -13.37 -13.81 -11.69
N ASP A 340 -13.57 -12.49 -11.81
CA ASP A 340 -12.67 -11.56 -12.51
C ASP A 340 -11.63 -10.91 -11.57
N THR A 341 -11.54 -11.37 -10.33
CA THR A 341 -10.72 -10.76 -9.27
C THR A 341 -9.50 -11.62 -8.98
N TRP A 342 -8.35 -11.10 -9.38
CA TRP A 342 -7.03 -11.68 -9.19
C TRP A 342 -6.35 -11.07 -7.96
N TYR A 343 -5.40 -11.80 -7.37
CA TYR A 343 -4.58 -11.34 -6.25
C TYR A 343 -3.08 -11.48 -6.61
N PRO A 344 -2.16 -10.83 -5.87
CA PRO A 344 -0.73 -11.05 -6.04
C PRO A 344 -0.35 -12.53 -5.92
N LEU A 345 0.68 -12.93 -6.68
CA LEU A 345 1.22 -14.29 -6.86
C LEU A 345 0.37 -15.23 -7.73
N GLU A 346 -0.87 -14.88 -8.06
CA GLU A 346 -1.67 -15.65 -9.02
C GLU A 346 -1.18 -15.47 -10.46
N THR A 347 -1.41 -16.50 -11.28
CA THR A 347 -0.94 -16.56 -12.68
C THR A 347 -2.10 -16.69 -13.66
N MET A 348 -2.20 -15.75 -14.59
CA MET A 348 -3.18 -15.71 -15.67
C MET A 348 -2.59 -16.34 -16.94
N THR A 349 -3.15 -17.48 -17.35
CA THR A 349 -2.70 -18.22 -18.55
C THR A 349 -3.18 -17.55 -19.83
N LEU A 350 -2.32 -16.75 -20.49
CA LEU A 350 -2.58 -16.17 -21.82
C LEU A 350 -1.78 -16.87 -22.93
N SER A 351 -1.28 -18.08 -22.66
CA SER A 351 -0.41 -18.83 -23.57
C SER A 351 -0.99 -19.20 -24.93
N SER A 352 -2.33 -19.24 -25.06
CA SER A 352 -3.01 -19.34 -26.35
C SER A 352 -2.66 -18.18 -27.29
N GLN A 353 -2.37 -16.99 -26.75
CA GLN A 353 -2.10 -15.75 -27.48
C GLN A 353 -0.60 -15.50 -27.71
N SER A 354 0.29 -16.43 -27.35
CA SER A 354 1.73 -16.20 -27.25
C SER A 354 2.47 -16.07 -28.58
N TYR A 355 1.92 -16.58 -29.68
CA TYR A 355 2.51 -16.44 -31.01
C TYR A 355 1.49 -16.46 -32.16
N ALA A 356 1.82 -15.71 -33.21
CA ALA A 356 1.11 -15.68 -34.49
C ALA A 356 2.09 -15.36 -35.63
N ARG A 357 1.67 -15.56 -36.88
CA ARG A 357 2.43 -15.16 -38.07
C ARG A 357 1.83 -13.92 -38.73
N GLY A 358 0.53 -13.91 -39.01
CA GLY A 358 -0.16 -12.78 -39.64
C GLY A 358 0.45 -12.41 -40.99
N LEU A 359 0.94 -11.17 -41.10
CA LEU A 359 1.69 -10.60 -42.23
C LEU A 359 3.17 -11.05 -42.29
N ALA A 360 3.76 -11.48 -41.17
CA ALA A 360 5.21 -11.70 -41.09
C ALA A 360 5.66 -12.98 -41.80
N SER A 361 6.93 -13.02 -42.24
CA SER A 361 7.54 -14.19 -42.88
C SER A 361 7.76 -15.38 -41.93
N SER A 362 7.68 -15.18 -40.61
CA SER A 362 7.85 -16.20 -39.57
C SER A 362 6.87 -15.96 -38.44
N PHE A 363 6.64 -16.97 -37.60
CA PHE A 363 5.98 -16.75 -36.31
C PHE A 363 6.72 -15.69 -35.48
N LYS A 364 5.95 -14.92 -34.73
CA LYS A 364 6.38 -13.81 -33.88
C LYS A 364 5.75 -13.99 -32.50
N THR A 365 6.56 -13.77 -31.46
CA THR A 365 6.10 -13.82 -30.07
C THR A 365 5.29 -12.56 -29.74
N THR A 366 4.24 -12.73 -28.94
CA THR A 366 3.44 -11.63 -28.41
C THR A 366 4.16 -10.98 -27.23
N LYS A 367 4.33 -9.66 -27.29
CA LYS A 367 4.70 -8.84 -26.14
C LYS A 367 3.44 -8.53 -25.34
N TYR A 368 3.50 -8.76 -24.03
CA TYR A 368 2.44 -8.44 -23.09
C TYR A 368 2.84 -7.21 -22.27
N GLU A 369 1.93 -6.26 -22.10
CA GLU A 369 2.11 -5.13 -21.19
C GLU A 369 0.87 -4.97 -20.31
N LEU A 370 1.07 -4.78 -19.02
CA LEU A 370 -0.03 -4.60 -18.07
C LEU A 370 -0.34 -3.09 -17.92
N TRP A 371 -1.62 -2.72 -17.96
CA TRP A 371 -2.08 -1.34 -17.84
C TRP A 371 -3.17 -1.25 -16.77
N ARG A 372 -3.11 -0.22 -15.91
CA ARG A 372 -4.07 0.01 -14.83
C ARG A 372 -4.88 1.28 -15.06
N GLU A 373 -6.15 1.25 -14.71
CA GLU A 373 -7.04 2.41 -14.79
C GLU A 373 -6.65 3.44 -13.72
N ILE A 374 -6.65 4.72 -14.07
CA ILE A 374 -6.30 5.83 -13.17
C ILE A 374 -7.53 6.23 -12.35
N ASN A 375 -8.67 6.39 -13.02
CA ASN A 375 -9.95 6.81 -12.45
C ASN A 375 -11.03 5.80 -12.87
N PRO A 376 -11.77 5.15 -11.96
CA PRO A 376 -12.73 4.11 -12.32
C PRO A 376 -13.81 4.57 -13.32
N GLY A 377 -13.95 3.88 -14.44
CA GLY A 377 -14.95 4.16 -15.48
C GLY A 377 -14.62 5.35 -16.38
N THR A 378 -13.34 5.69 -16.55
CA THR A 378 -12.91 6.80 -17.42
C THR A 378 -12.15 6.38 -18.67
N ASP A 379 -11.76 5.10 -18.75
CA ASP A 379 -10.83 4.59 -19.78
C ASP A 379 -9.48 5.36 -19.86
N GLU A 380 -9.09 6.06 -18.79
CA GLU A 380 -7.76 6.62 -18.62
C GLU A 380 -6.83 5.60 -17.95
N TYR A 381 -5.75 5.21 -18.64
CA TYR A 381 -4.84 4.16 -18.16
C TYR A 381 -3.37 4.58 -18.14
N ILE A 382 -2.64 4.04 -17.17
CA ILE A 382 -1.19 4.14 -17.07
C ILE A 382 -0.56 2.74 -17.11
N ARG A 383 0.56 2.62 -17.83
CA ARG A 383 1.33 1.39 -17.94
C ARG A 383 1.93 1.00 -16.59
N VAL A 384 1.82 -0.28 -16.23
CA VAL A 384 2.50 -0.88 -15.08
C VAL A 384 3.99 -1.12 -15.44
N PRO A 385 4.95 -0.87 -14.52
CA PRO A 385 6.35 -1.18 -14.76
C PRO A 385 6.62 -2.69 -14.91
N ASP A 386 7.54 -3.07 -15.79
CA ASP A 386 7.79 -4.48 -16.17
C ASP A 386 8.40 -5.33 -15.05
N ASN A 387 8.82 -4.72 -13.93
CA ASN A 387 9.31 -5.41 -12.74
C ASN A 387 8.21 -5.69 -11.70
N GLU A 388 6.95 -5.33 -11.96
CA GLU A 388 5.82 -5.53 -11.02
C GLU A 388 4.88 -6.68 -11.40
N PHE A 389 5.17 -7.33 -12.51
CA PHE A 389 4.59 -8.59 -12.97
C PHE A 389 5.70 -9.39 -13.65
N SER A 390 5.46 -10.66 -13.95
CA SER A 390 6.33 -11.43 -14.83
C SER A 390 5.50 -12.18 -15.86
N VAL A 391 6.02 -12.33 -17.07
CA VAL A 391 5.41 -13.15 -18.12
C VAL A 391 6.44 -14.18 -18.54
N ASP A 392 6.05 -15.44 -18.58
CA ASP A 392 6.95 -16.53 -18.94
C ASP A 392 7.09 -16.67 -20.48
N GLN A 393 7.89 -17.64 -20.92
CA GLN A 393 8.10 -17.92 -22.35
C GLN A 393 6.84 -18.46 -23.05
N HIS A 394 5.85 -18.94 -22.30
CA HIS A 394 4.62 -19.50 -22.82
C HIS A 394 3.53 -18.44 -22.93
N GLY A 395 3.64 -17.30 -22.26
CA GLY A 395 2.65 -16.22 -22.23
C GLY A 395 1.80 -16.18 -20.96
N ASP A 396 2.20 -16.89 -19.91
CA ASP A 396 1.50 -16.92 -18.63
C ASP A 396 2.00 -15.78 -17.72
N LEU A 397 1.07 -14.96 -17.22
CA LEU A 397 1.34 -13.70 -16.54
C LEU A 397 1.10 -13.83 -15.03
N THR A 398 2.15 -13.69 -14.22
CA THR A 398 2.09 -13.69 -12.75
C THR A 398 2.13 -12.27 -12.19
N PHE A 399 1.17 -11.91 -11.33
CA PHE A 399 1.14 -10.60 -10.66
C PHE A 399 2.11 -10.57 -9.47
N ARG A 400 3.07 -9.64 -9.43
CA ARG A 400 4.03 -9.54 -8.30
C ARG A 400 3.70 -8.44 -7.31
N ARG A 401 2.98 -7.41 -7.75
CA ARG A 401 2.46 -6.32 -6.90
C ARG A 401 1.04 -5.97 -7.32
N ALA A 402 0.23 -5.52 -6.38
CA ALA A 402 -1.04 -4.86 -6.64
C ALA A 402 -0.90 -3.34 -6.45
N TYR A 403 -2.01 -2.64 -6.64
CA TYR A 403 -2.06 -1.16 -6.65
C TYR A 403 -3.00 -0.57 -5.59
N GLY A 404 -3.23 -1.34 -4.52
CA GLY A 404 -4.31 -1.14 -3.56
C GLY A 404 -5.53 -2.00 -3.88
N PRO A 405 -6.55 -1.99 -3.02
CA PRO A 405 -7.74 -2.82 -3.20
C PRO A 405 -8.55 -2.45 -4.44
N GLY A 406 -9.08 -3.45 -5.14
CA GLY A 406 -10.03 -3.25 -6.25
C GLY A 406 -9.49 -2.48 -7.47
N THR A 407 -8.18 -2.55 -7.78
CA THR A 407 -7.64 -1.85 -8.96
C THR A 407 -8.12 -2.54 -10.25
N ARG A 408 -8.60 -1.78 -11.24
CA ARG A 408 -8.94 -2.32 -12.57
C ARG A 408 -7.75 -2.27 -13.53
N LEU A 409 -7.48 -3.38 -14.21
CA LEU A 409 -6.36 -3.55 -15.13
C LEU A 409 -6.82 -4.23 -16.44
N PHE A 410 -6.01 -4.12 -17.49
CA PHE A 410 -6.09 -4.97 -18.68
C PHE A 410 -4.68 -5.33 -19.17
N VAL A 411 -4.57 -6.39 -20.00
CA VAL A 411 -3.32 -6.74 -20.68
C VAL A 411 -3.37 -6.27 -22.13
N ALA A 412 -2.43 -5.41 -22.51
CA ALA A 412 -2.14 -5.07 -23.90
C ALA A 412 -1.26 -6.18 -24.52
N MET A 413 -1.62 -6.63 -25.70
CA MET A 413 -0.94 -7.66 -26.46
C MET A 413 -0.49 -7.09 -27.81
N THR A 414 0.81 -7.10 -28.05
CA THR A 414 1.46 -6.56 -29.24
C THR A 414 2.23 -7.66 -29.94
N ASN A 415 1.85 -8.02 -31.16
CA ASN A 415 2.51 -9.07 -31.94
C ASN A 415 3.02 -8.49 -33.27
N GLU A 416 4.32 -8.62 -33.56
CA GLU A 416 4.92 -8.11 -34.81
C GLU A 416 4.31 -8.75 -36.07
N GLY A 417 3.73 -9.94 -35.96
CA GLY A 417 3.00 -10.61 -37.03
C GLY A 417 1.81 -9.81 -37.56
N PHE A 418 1.21 -8.95 -36.72
CA PHE A 418 0.09 -8.09 -37.12
C PHE A 418 0.45 -6.59 -37.12
N ASN A 419 1.67 -6.24 -36.68
CA ASN A 419 2.12 -4.85 -36.52
C ASN A 419 3.31 -4.48 -37.42
N THR A 420 3.60 -5.30 -38.43
CA THR A 420 4.55 -5.01 -39.51
C THR A 420 3.85 -4.23 -40.63
N GLY A 421 4.55 -3.29 -41.30
CA GLY A 421 4.02 -2.67 -42.53
C GLY A 421 3.22 -1.35 -42.40
N GLY A 422 3.58 -0.45 -41.49
CA GLY A 422 3.41 0.99 -41.76
C GLY A 422 2.02 1.64 -41.69
N GLY A 423 1.04 1.09 -40.96
CA GLY A 423 -0.16 1.89 -40.62
C GLY A 423 -1.37 1.22 -39.97
N ARG A 424 -1.39 -0.11 -39.85
CA ARG A 424 -2.60 -0.89 -39.52
C ARG A 424 -2.35 -1.99 -38.48
N PRO A 425 -2.08 -1.64 -37.21
CA PRO A 425 -1.86 -2.63 -36.15
C PRO A 425 -3.15 -3.41 -35.82
N LEU A 426 -3.00 -4.56 -35.14
CA LEU A 426 -4.14 -5.23 -34.51
C LEU A 426 -4.57 -4.48 -33.25
N GLU A 427 -5.87 -4.19 -33.17
CA GLU A 427 -6.54 -3.43 -32.12
C GLU A 427 -7.83 -4.10 -31.66
N SER A 428 -8.32 -3.63 -30.50
CA SER A 428 -9.60 -4.06 -29.93
C SER A 428 -10.67 -2.97 -29.93
N PHE A 429 -11.93 -3.39 -29.95
CA PHE A 429 -13.11 -2.58 -29.64
C PHE A 429 -13.88 -3.14 -28.43
N GLU A 430 -14.66 -2.28 -27.78
CA GLU A 430 -15.61 -2.70 -26.74
C GLU A 430 -16.99 -3.00 -27.31
N ARG A 431 -17.63 -4.03 -26.78
CA ARG A 431 -19.03 -4.33 -27.05
C ARG A 431 -19.86 -4.13 -25.79
N GLY A 432 -20.97 -3.41 -25.91
CA GLY A 432 -21.96 -3.25 -24.85
C GLY A 432 -22.67 -4.57 -24.50
N THR A 433 -23.36 -4.57 -23.36
CA THR A 433 -24.03 -5.75 -22.77
C THR A 433 -25.41 -6.06 -23.37
N GLY A 434 -25.88 -5.28 -24.35
CA GLY A 434 -27.17 -5.51 -25.00
C GLY A 434 -27.21 -6.77 -25.86
N THR A 435 -28.41 -7.23 -26.18
CA THR A 435 -28.59 -8.40 -27.06
C THR A 435 -28.13 -8.09 -28.49
N ILE A 436 -27.27 -8.93 -29.04
CA ILE A 436 -26.87 -8.93 -30.46
C ILE A 436 -28.00 -9.61 -31.25
N THR A 437 -28.59 -8.93 -32.23
CA THR A 437 -29.83 -9.40 -32.90
C THR A 437 -29.83 -9.28 -34.42
N THR A 438 -28.98 -8.42 -34.99
CA THR A 438 -28.92 -8.16 -36.44
C THR A 438 -27.63 -8.67 -37.05
N ASP A 439 -26.48 -8.25 -36.52
CA ASP A 439 -25.16 -8.57 -37.05
C ASP A 439 -24.06 -8.45 -35.99
N GLY A 440 -22.81 -8.79 -36.35
CA GLY A 440 -21.64 -8.65 -35.50
C GLY A 440 -21.20 -7.21 -35.20
N PHE A 441 -21.85 -6.19 -35.78
CA PHE A 441 -21.64 -4.77 -35.45
C PHE A 441 -22.62 -4.28 -34.36
N ASP A 442 -23.67 -5.05 -34.01
CA ASP A 442 -24.54 -4.71 -32.88
C ASP A 442 -23.74 -4.53 -31.57
N GLN A 443 -24.12 -3.50 -30.80
CA GLN A 443 -23.48 -3.13 -29.53
C GLN A 443 -22.00 -2.75 -29.61
N VAL A 444 -21.38 -2.62 -30.80
CA VAL A 444 -20.03 -2.05 -30.94
C VAL A 444 -20.03 -0.60 -30.45
N LEU A 445 -19.15 -0.25 -29.52
CA LEU A 445 -19.12 1.06 -28.87
C LEU A 445 -18.03 1.97 -29.46
N LYS A 446 -18.29 3.27 -29.47
CA LYS A 446 -17.25 4.30 -29.57
C LYS A 446 -16.50 4.43 -28.24
N GLN A 447 -15.25 4.86 -28.29
CA GLN A 447 -14.39 5.04 -27.10
C GLN A 447 -13.77 6.45 -27.12
N PRO A 448 -13.75 7.19 -25.99
CA PRO A 448 -14.20 6.81 -24.64
C PRO A 448 -15.70 7.04 -24.39
N GLU A 449 -16.48 7.46 -25.39
CA GLU A 449 -17.87 7.92 -25.17
C GLU A 449 -18.85 6.80 -24.77
N GLY A 450 -18.49 5.52 -24.94
CA GLY A 450 -19.31 4.37 -24.52
C GLY A 450 -20.63 4.20 -25.30
N THR A 451 -20.91 5.08 -26.27
CA THR A 451 -22.13 5.05 -27.08
C THR A 451 -22.02 4.03 -28.21
N PRO A 452 -23.10 3.31 -28.58
CA PRO A 452 -23.12 2.48 -29.78
C PRO A 452 -22.71 3.25 -31.04
N SER A 453 -21.86 2.64 -31.87
CA SER A 453 -21.42 3.23 -33.12
C SER A 453 -22.57 3.26 -34.15
N ALA A 454 -22.78 4.43 -34.76
CA ALA A 454 -23.92 4.67 -35.64
C ALA A 454 -23.67 4.33 -37.12
N ASP A 455 -22.41 4.17 -37.56
CA ASP A 455 -22.08 4.04 -38.98
C ASP A 455 -21.53 2.65 -39.33
N ARG A 456 -22.45 1.77 -39.73
CA ARG A 456 -22.15 0.43 -40.27
C ARG A 456 -21.51 0.53 -41.66
N SER A 457 -21.92 1.49 -42.47
CA SER A 457 -21.67 1.52 -43.91
C SER A 457 -20.30 2.08 -44.28
N THR A 458 -19.81 3.12 -43.59
CA THR A 458 -18.49 3.67 -43.88
C THR A 458 -17.36 2.84 -43.29
N TYR A 459 -17.61 2.01 -42.26
CA TYR A 459 -16.54 1.34 -41.51
C TYR A 459 -15.48 0.64 -42.39
N PHE A 460 -15.87 -0.17 -43.39
CA PHE A 460 -14.90 -0.82 -44.29
C PHE A 460 -14.19 0.18 -45.21
N ALA A 461 -14.90 1.22 -45.70
CA ALA A 461 -14.30 2.32 -46.46
C ALA A 461 -13.32 3.15 -45.61
N THR A 462 -13.60 3.33 -44.33
CA THR A 462 -12.78 4.09 -43.36
C THR A 462 -11.54 3.30 -42.94
N VAL A 463 -11.67 1.99 -42.70
CA VAL A 463 -10.52 1.10 -42.52
C VAL A 463 -9.66 1.10 -43.79
N SER A 464 -10.24 0.88 -44.97
CA SER A 464 -9.47 0.83 -46.24
C SER A 464 -8.79 2.14 -46.61
N THR A 465 -9.28 3.31 -46.18
CA THR A 465 -8.69 4.63 -46.50
C THR A 465 -7.66 5.19 -45.50
N THR A 466 -7.10 4.33 -44.62
CA THR A 466 -6.04 4.65 -43.63
C THR A 466 -6.40 5.72 -42.58
N GLY A 467 -6.84 5.27 -41.40
CA GLY A 467 -6.39 5.86 -40.13
C GLY A 467 -7.39 6.64 -39.27
N ALA A 468 -8.69 6.66 -39.58
CA ALA A 468 -9.72 7.21 -38.68
C ALA A 468 -10.30 6.10 -37.76
N ASN A 469 -10.37 6.35 -36.45
CA ASN A 469 -10.49 5.30 -35.41
C ASN A 469 -11.62 5.54 -34.40
N ASP A 470 -12.79 6.03 -34.84
CA ASP A 470 -14.00 6.25 -34.01
C ASP A 470 -14.45 5.06 -33.12
N ILE A 471 -14.04 3.83 -33.45
CA ILE A 471 -14.65 2.57 -32.98
C ILE A 471 -13.66 1.64 -32.25
N GLY A 472 -12.35 1.84 -32.45
CA GLY A 472 -11.34 1.16 -31.64
C GLY A 472 -11.18 1.83 -30.27
N ASP A 473 -10.18 1.43 -29.51
CA ASP A 473 -9.88 2.02 -28.19
C ASP A 473 -9.46 3.52 -28.23
N GLY A 474 -9.49 4.20 -29.39
CA GLY A 474 -9.60 5.68 -29.45
C GLY A 474 -8.86 6.36 -30.61
N ASP A 475 -9.33 7.55 -30.96
CA ASP A 475 -8.88 8.28 -32.15
C ASP A 475 -7.55 9.06 -31.97
N THR A 476 -6.79 9.24 -33.06
CA THR A 476 -5.46 9.89 -33.10
C THR A 476 -4.39 9.37 -32.13
N ARG A 477 -4.48 8.12 -31.66
CA ARG A 477 -3.36 7.46 -30.94
C ARG A 477 -2.18 7.24 -31.90
N ALA A 478 -0.98 7.63 -31.47
CA ALA A 478 0.25 7.28 -32.19
C ALA A 478 0.36 5.75 -32.32
N LEU A 479 0.83 5.25 -33.48
CA LEU A 479 0.89 3.81 -33.80
C LEU A 479 1.43 2.91 -32.65
N PRO A 480 2.46 3.28 -31.86
CA PRO A 480 2.93 2.46 -30.74
C PRO A 480 1.97 2.32 -29.54
N LYS A 481 0.86 3.05 -29.52
CA LYS A 481 -0.19 3.00 -28.47
C LYS A 481 -1.51 2.38 -28.97
N ARG A 482 -1.48 1.78 -30.16
CA ARG A 482 -2.57 1.03 -30.78
C ARG A 482 -2.23 -0.46 -30.63
N PHE A 483 -3.03 -1.17 -29.84
CA PHE A 483 -2.77 -2.56 -29.47
C PHE A 483 -4.09 -3.32 -29.29
N PHE A 484 -4.02 -4.64 -29.42
CA PHE A 484 -5.09 -5.54 -29.01
C PHE A 484 -5.07 -5.65 -27.48
N ARG A 485 -6.17 -5.45 -26.79
CA ARG A 485 -6.25 -5.65 -25.33
C ARG A 485 -7.31 -6.66 -24.91
N THR A 486 -7.13 -7.15 -23.69
CA THR A 486 -8.15 -7.91 -22.98
C THR A 486 -9.33 -7.02 -22.56
N ASN A 487 -10.41 -7.64 -22.10
CA ASN A 487 -11.35 -6.95 -21.21
C ASN A 487 -10.63 -6.54 -19.90
N THR A 488 -11.22 -5.59 -19.18
CA THR A 488 -10.72 -5.22 -17.85
C THR A 488 -11.03 -6.31 -16.83
N PHE A 489 -10.12 -6.54 -15.90
CA PHE A 489 -10.29 -7.39 -14.73
C PHE A 489 -9.81 -6.65 -13.47
N THR A 490 -10.07 -7.21 -12.29
CA THR A 490 -9.66 -6.62 -11.01
C THR A 490 -8.39 -7.30 -10.50
N LEU A 491 -7.41 -6.52 -10.03
CA LEU A 491 -6.30 -6.98 -9.19
C LEU A 491 -6.49 -6.39 -7.79
N ASP A 492 -6.92 -7.23 -6.85
CA ASP A 492 -7.14 -6.83 -5.47
C ASP A 492 -5.86 -7.04 -4.63
N GLY A 493 -5.33 -5.94 -4.11
CA GLY A 493 -4.19 -5.99 -3.20
C GLY A 493 -4.52 -6.49 -1.80
N SER A 494 -5.78 -6.73 -1.43
CA SER A 494 -6.20 -6.99 -0.04
C SER A 494 -5.62 -8.27 0.60
N LYS A 495 -5.05 -9.18 -0.21
CA LYS A 495 -4.31 -10.38 0.22
C LYS A 495 -2.88 -10.36 -0.32
N ASN A 496 -2.03 -11.24 0.21
CA ASN A 496 -0.65 -11.41 -0.27
C ASN A 496 0.15 -10.08 -0.23
N ASN A 497 -0.03 -9.33 0.87
CA ASN A 497 0.63 -8.04 1.12
C ASN A 497 1.88 -8.21 1.98
N TYR A 498 3.01 -8.46 1.32
CA TYR A 498 4.31 -8.66 1.97
C TYR A 498 5.04 -7.33 2.15
N TRP A 499 5.78 -7.24 3.25
CA TRP A 499 6.88 -6.31 3.38
C TRP A 499 8.04 -6.76 2.49
N TYR A 500 8.37 -5.94 1.49
CA TYR A 500 9.57 -6.10 0.66
C TYR A 500 10.58 -4.98 0.94
N GLY A 501 10.09 -3.78 1.27
CA GLY A 501 10.91 -2.61 1.55
C GLY A 501 11.46 -1.94 0.29
N TYR A 502 10.65 -1.77 -0.76
CA TYR A 502 11.07 -1.24 -2.08
C TYR A 502 11.80 0.12 -2.02
N VAL A 503 11.28 1.08 -1.24
CA VAL A 503 11.75 2.48 -1.23
C VAL A 503 12.62 2.77 0.00
N SER A 504 12.24 2.26 1.17
CA SER A 504 12.80 2.64 2.47
C SER A 504 12.53 1.57 3.54
N THR A 505 12.98 1.79 4.78
CA THR A 505 12.63 0.97 5.96
C THR A 505 11.33 1.40 6.64
N ASP A 506 10.72 2.52 6.21
CA ASP A 506 9.53 3.12 6.83
C ASP A 506 8.26 2.26 6.67
N TRP A 507 7.66 1.87 7.80
CA TRP A 507 6.42 1.10 7.87
C TRP A 507 5.23 1.84 7.22
N ALA A 508 5.14 3.16 7.38
CA ALA A 508 4.02 3.97 6.89
C ALA A 508 4.02 4.15 5.36
N ASN A 509 5.17 3.96 4.71
CA ASN A 509 5.28 4.13 3.27
C ASN A 509 4.69 2.91 2.54
N LYS A 510 3.45 3.06 2.08
CA LYS A 510 2.70 2.04 1.33
C LYS A 510 3.45 1.45 0.13
N GLU A 511 4.39 2.17 -0.48
CA GLU A 511 5.17 1.65 -1.62
C GLU A 511 6.15 0.55 -1.24
N ASN A 512 6.51 0.42 0.04
CA ASN A 512 7.34 -0.68 0.53
C ASN A 512 6.61 -2.04 0.56
N TRP A 513 5.28 -2.02 0.46
CA TRP A 513 4.39 -3.19 0.58
C TRP A 513 3.93 -3.67 -0.81
N THR A 514 3.81 -4.99 -1.01
CA THR A 514 3.48 -5.57 -2.34
C THR A 514 2.04 -5.30 -2.77
N GLY A 515 1.10 -5.22 -1.83
CA GLY A 515 -0.29 -4.82 -2.07
C GLY A 515 -0.51 -3.30 -2.14
N ARG A 516 0.54 -2.51 -1.93
CA ARG A 516 0.53 -1.03 -1.83
C ARG A 516 -0.43 -0.44 -0.79
N PHE A 517 -0.60 -1.12 0.33
CA PHE A 517 -1.22 -0.56 1.54
C PHE A 517 -0.44 -0.99 2.79
N VAL A 518 -0.55 -0.20 3.85
CA VAL A 518 0.04 -0.51 5.16
C VAL A 518 -0.95 -1.40 5.93
N PRO A 519 -0.55 -2.55 6.49
CA PRO A 519 -1.40 -3.36 7.34
C PRO A 519 -2.04 -2.56 8.49
N ASN A 520 -3.26 -2.94 8.88
CA ASN A 520 -4.09 -2.36 9.93
C ASN A 520 -3.46 -2.58 11.33
N THR A 521 -2.39 -1.85 11.58
CA THR A 521 -1.44 -2.07 12.68
C THR A 521 -1.34 -0.87 13.61
N LEU A 522 -2.27 0.08 13.54
CA LEU A 522 -2.40 1.15 14.53
C LEU A 522 -3.53 0.78 15.48
N ALA A 523 -3.44 1.16 16.76
CA ALA A 523 -4.49 0.86 17.74
C ALA A 523 -5.88 1.36 17.33
N ALA A 524 -5.95 2.43 16.52
CA ALA A 524 -7.18 3.01 16.00
C ALA A 524 -7.81 2.26 14.80
N ASN A 525 -7.05 1.42 14.08
CA ASN A 525 -7.55 0.67 12.91
C ASN A 525 -7.32 -0.84 12.99
N TYR A 526 -6.71 -1.35 14.06
CA TYR A 526 -6.51 -2.79 14.29
C TYR A 526 -7.85 -3.55 14.19
N ALA A 527 -7.91 -4.49 13.25
CA ALA A 527 -9.14 -5.16 12.84
C ALA A 527 -9.21 -6.63 13.29
N ASP A 528 -8.22 -7.10 14.05
CA ASP A 528 -8.06 -8.47 14.56
C ASP A 528 -8.21 -9.56 13.48
N ASN A 529 -7.81 -9.25 12.25
CA ASN A 529 -7.94 -10.09 11.06
C ASN A 529 -6.63 -10.11 10.25
N GLU A 530 -6.57 -10.88 9.17
CA GLU A 530 -5.40 -11.02 8.28
C GLU A 530 -4.84 -9.68 7.76
N GLN A 531 -5.66 -8.61 7.69
CA GLN A 531 -5.20 -7.28 7.30
C GLN A 531 -4.33 -6.60 8.37
N SER A 532 -4.27 -7.16 9.58
CA SER A 532 -3.42 -6.73 10.70
C SER A 532 -2.17 -7.62 10.87
N ASP A 533 -1.98 -8.62 10.01
CA ASP A 533 -0.79 -9.47 10.00
C ASP A 533 0.37 -8.76 9.27
N VAL A 534 1.61 -9.05 9.68
CA VAL A 534 2.84 -8.56 9.06
C VAL A 534 3.60 -9.74 8.49
N VAL A 535 3.69 -9.81 7.16
CA VAL A 535 4.34 -10.90 6.43
C VAL A 535 5.56 -10.35 5.69
N PHE A 536 6.73 -10.97 5.82
CA PHE A 536 7.92 -10.59 5.06
C PHE A 536 7.99 -11.39 3.74
N ALA A 537 8.41 -10.72 2.66
CA ALA A 537 8.70 -11.38 1.40
C ALA A 537 9.90 -12.33 1.56
N SER A 538 9.77 -13.58 1.12
CA SER A 538 10.86 -14.58 1.12
C SER A 538 10.80 -15.51 -0.09
N VAL A 539 11.97 -16.05 -0.48
CA VAL A 539 12.11 -17.21 -1.37
C VAL A 539 11.76 -18.54 -0.68
N ASN A 540 11.82 -18.60 0.64
CA ASN A 540 11.50 -19.78 1.44
C ASN A 540 10.00 -19.84 1.78
N ASP A 541 9.52 -21.06 2.01
CA ASP A 541 8.14 -21.30 2.45
C ASP A 541 7.95 -20.78 3.88
N ASN A 542 6.84 -20.08 4.12
CA ASN A 542 6.52 -19.59 5.45
C ASN A 542 6.12 -20.76 6.37
N THR A 543 6.51 -20.68 7.64
CA THR A 543 6.05 -21.62 8.67
C THR A 543 4.51 -21.65 8.69
N PRO A 544 3.85 -22.80 8.48
CA PRO A 544 2.40 -22.89 8.53
C PRO A 544 1.87 -22.43 9.89
N ASP A 545 0.72 -21.75 9.90
CA ASP A 545 0.01 -21.48 11.14
C ASP A 545 -0.38 -22.83 11.80
N PRO A 546 0.09 -23.13 13.02
CA PRO A 546 -0.20 -24.40 13.69
C PRO A 546 -1.68 -24.57 14.09
N VAL A 547 -2.52 -23.53 13.97
CA VAL A 547 -3.96 -23.61 14.25
C VAL A 547 -4.76 -23.95 13.00
N THR A 548 -4.54 -23.24 11.88
CA THR A 548 -5.26 -23.49 10.62
C THR A 548 -4.59 -24.52 9.71
N GLY A 549 -3.30 -24.81 9.92
CA GLY A 549 -2.47 -25.64 9.05
C GLY A 549 -2.08 -24.97 7.72
N ALA A 550 -2.50 -23.73 7.48
CA ALA A 550 -2.22 -23.00 6.25
C ALA A 550 -0.85 -22.29 6.32
N ALA A 551 -0.05 -22.45 5.28
CA ALA A 551 1.12 -21.60 5.05
C ALA A 551 0.71 -20.37 4.23
N THR A 552 1.23 -19.21 4.58
CA THR A 552 1.18 -18.05 3.68
C THR A 552 2.06 -18.35 2.46
N GLU A 553 1.58 -18.09 1.25
CA GLU A 553 2.33 -18.33 0.02
C GLU A 553 3.70 -17.65 0.07
N LYS A 554 4.74 -18.25 -0.53
CA LYS A 554 6.05 -17.59 -0.63
C LYS A 554 6.03 -16.54 -1.74
N TYR A 555 6.67 -15.40 -1.47
CA TYR A 555 6.76 -14.32 -2.46
C TYR A 555 7.68 -14.68 -3.65
N GLY A 556 8.63 -15.59 -3.44
CA GLY A 556 9.60 -16.01 -4.46
C GLY A 556 10.80 -15.05 -4.60
N GLU A 557 10.83 -13.98 -3.81
CA GLU A 557 11.96 -13.07 -3.61
C GLU A 557 11.99 -12.62 -2.15
N SER A 558 13.17 -12.23 -1.67
CA SER A 558 13.38 -11.89 -0.26
C SER A 558 13.38 -10.39 -0.01
N ALA A 559 12.81 -9.99 1.13
CA ALA A 559 12.76 -8.59 1.54
C ALA A 559 14.17 -7.97 1.54
N ILE A 560 14.31 -6.79 0.94
CA ILE A 560 15.60 -6.14 0.75
C ILE A 560 15.99 -5.19 1.89
N ARG A 561 15.02 -4.87 2.77
CA ARG A 561 15.19 -3.96 3.91
C ARG A 561 14.42 -4.47 5.14
N ASP A 562 14.89 -4.06 6.31
CA ASP A 562 14.20 -4.25 7.59
C ASP A 562 12.98 -3.31 7.68
N LEU A 563 12.00 -3.67 8.50
CA LEU A 563 10.76 -2.92 8.74
C LEU A 563 10.87 -2.13 10.05
N TYR A 564 10.99 -0.80 9.96
CA TYR A 564 11.18 0.08 11.12
C TYR A 564 9.84 0.68 11.55
N ALA A 565 9.46 0.48 12.81
CA ALA A 565 8.30 1.14 13.39
C ALA A 565 8.45 2.67 13.32
N ASP A 566 7.46 3.33 12.72
CA ASP A 566 7.32 4.79 12.65
C ASP A 566 6.65 5.38 13.91
N GLN A 567 5.80 4.57 14.56
CA GLN A 567 5.02 4.88 15.76
C GLN A 567 4.65 3.56 16.46
N ASP A 568 3.87 3.61 17.55
CA ASP A 568 3.35 2.42 18.21
C ASP A 568 2.51 1.54 17.26
N ARG A 569 2.92 0.27 17.09
CA ARG A 569 2.25 -0.72 16.23
C ARG A 569 1.66 -1.89 17.02
N VAL A 570 0.49 -2.35 16.58
CA VAL A 570 -0.20 -3.55 17.06
C VAL A 570 -0.28 -4.54 15.90
N VAL A 571 0.44 -5.65 16.00
CA VAL A 571 0.53 -6.68 14.96
C VAL A 571 -0.29 -7.89 15.41
N ARG A 572 -1.10 -8.48 14.52
CA ARG A 572 -1.82 -9.72 14.81
C ARG A 572 -0.84 -10.90 14.78
N ASN A 573 -0.51 -11.42 13.60
CA ASN A 573 0.58 -12.38 13.40
C ASN A 573 1.82 -11.72 12.79
N TYR A 574 3.01 -12.20 13.17
CA TYR A 574 4.28 -11.82 12.55
C TYR A 574 4.89 -13.02 11.83
N ILE A 575 4.98 -12.96 10.51
CA ILE A 575 5.40 -14.07 9.65
C ILE A 575 6.68 -13.68 8.92
N ASN A 576 7.76 -14.44 9.14
CA ASN A 576 9.05 -14.13 8.52
C ASN A 576 9.91 -15.38 8.28
N ALA A 577 10.24 -15.60 7.00
CA ALA A 577 11.09 -16.68 6.54
C ALA A 577 12.31 -16.17 5.74
N THR A 578 12.75 -14.92 5.94
CA THR A 578 13.85 -14.33 5.15
C THR A 578 15.22 -14.93 5.50
N GLU A 579 15.91 -15.48 4.50
CA GLU A 579 17.25 -16.05 4.60
C GLU A 579 18.37 -15.02 4.79
N THR A 580 18.03 -13.74 4.73
CA THR A 580 18.88 -12.61 5.10
C THR A 580 18.60 -12.07 6.50
N GLY A 581 17.65 -12.66 7.24
CA GLY A 581 17.29 -12.23 8.59
C GLY A 581 16.77 -10.79 8.65
N ARG A 582 15.92 -10.37 7.70
CA ARG A 582 15.34 -9.02 7.74
C ARG A 582 14.44 -8.87 8.94
N ALA A 583 14.66 -7.81 9.70
CA ALA A 583 14.04 -7.64 10.99
C ALA A 583 12.74 -6.83 10.93
N MET A 584 11.79 -7.15 11.80
CA MET A 584 10.82 -6.19 12.30
C MET A 584 11.45 -5.47 13.50
N VAL A 585 11.47 -4.15 13.46
CA VAL A 585 12.32 -3.32 14.32
C VAL A 585 11.48 -2.37 15.15
N ALA A 586 11.48 -2.58 16.46
CA ALA A 586 10.98 -1.61 17.43
C ALA A 586 12.05 -0.51 17.58
N THR A 587 11.82 0.63 16.93
CA THR A 587 12.72 1.79 16.95
C THR A 587 12.69 2.49 18.32
N PRO A 588 13.71 3.32 18.63
CA PRO A 588 13.76 4.05 19.91
C PRO A 588 12.47 4.82 20.22
N GLY A 589 11.87 4.57 21.39
CA GLY A 589 10.63 5.21 21.86
C GLY A 589 9.31 4.67 21.30
N ASN A 590 9.35 3.74 20.34
CA ASN A 590 8.14 3.13 19.76
C ASN A 590 7.95 1.69 20.27
N GLN A 591 6.69 1.30 20.44
CA GLN A 591 6.29 -0.06 20.80
C GLN A 591 5.84 -0.87 19.57
N ILE A 592 6.17 -2.17 19.58
CA ILE A 592 5.46 -3.18 18.79
C ILE A 592 4.82 -4.18 19.76
N LEU A 593 3.50 -4.31 19.72
CA LEU A 593 2.73 -5.30 20.45
C LEU A 593 2.27 -6.41 19.50
N LEU A 594 2.78 -7.64 19.69
CA LEU A 594 2.31 -8.82 18.97
C LEU A 594 1.12 -9.45 19.70
N LYS A 595 -0.01 -9.59 19.02
CA LYS A 595 -1.29 -10.02 19.60
C LYS A 595 -1.51 -11.54 19.56
N GLU A 596 -1.12 -12.17 18.45
CA GLU A 596 -1.31 -13.60 18.19
C GLU A 596 0.05 -14.32 18.12
N LYS A 597 0.46 -14.86 16.96
CA LYS A 597 1.67 -15.70 16.84
C LYS A 597 2.77 -15.10 15.98
N ALA A 598 4.01 -15.43 16.34
CA ALA A 598 5.16 -15.28 15.46
C ALA A 598 5.48 -16.61 14.76
N LEU A 599 5.36 -16.61 13.43
CA LEU A 599 5.65 -17.73 12.54
C LEU A 599 7.01 -17.46 11.89
N LEU A 600 8.07 -17.73 12.67
CA LEU A 600 9.45 -17.45 12.30
C LEU A 600 10.14 -18.73 11.81
N TRP A 601 10.91 -18.64 10.73
CA TRP A 601 11.63 -19.78 10.16
C TRP A 601 12.86 -20.17 10.99
N ASP A 602 12.94 -21.44 11.42
CA ASP A 602 13.91 -21.94 12.39
C ASP A 602 15.22 -22.52 11.81
N LEU A 603 15.51 -22.22 10.53
CA LEU A 603 16.66 -22.71 9.75
C LEU A 603 16.61 -24.20 9.31
N SER A 604 15.67 -25.02 9.80
CA SER A 604 15.77 -26.48 9.64
C SER A 604 15.29 -27.04 8.28
N THR A 605 14.40 -26.32 7.57
CA THR A 605 13.80 -26.74 6.29
C THR A 605 13.70 -25.55 5.33
N SER A 606 14.32 -25.63 4.13
CA SER A 606 14.30 -24.49 3.18
C SER A 606 14.68 -24.84 1.75
N THR A 607 14.36 -23.94 0.82
CA THR A 607 14.85 -23.96 -0.56
C THR A 607 16.16 -23.17 -0.71
N ALA A 608 16.34 -22.11 0.08
CA ALA A 608 17.55 -21.29 0.12
C ALA A 608 18.14 -21.22 1.54
N ALA A 609 19.45 -21.45 1.66
CA ALA A 609 20.17 -21.45 2.92
C ALA A 609 20.31 -20.03 3.51
N ALA A 610 20.32 -19.95 4.85
CA ALA A 610 20.56 -18.69 5.56
C ALA A 610 21.94 -18.10 5.27
N THR A 611 22.01 -16.77 5.29
CA THR A 611 23.23 -15.98 5.06
C THR A 611 23.74 -15.36 6.35
N GLU A 612 25.04 -15.12 6.47
CA GLU A 612 25.59 -14.44 7.66
C GLU A 612 25.22 -12.94 7.69
N PRO A 613 24.89 -12.36 8.86
CA PRO A 613 25.04 -12.91 10.22
C PRO A 613 23.85 -13.77 10.72
N PHE A 614 22.77 -13.86 9.95
CA PHE A 614 21.54 -14.57 10.33
C PHE A 614 21.78 -16.07 10.50
N ALA A 615 22.63 -16.69 9.67
CA ALA A 615 23.00 -18.10 9.79
C ALA A 615 23.59 -18.46 11.18
N THR A 616 24.43 -17.60 11.77
CA THR A 616 24.97 -17.81 13.13
C THR A 616 23.98 -17.44 14.25
N ARG A 617 23.09 -16.46 14.05
CA ARG A 617 22.20 -15.93 15.12
C ARG A 617 20.79 -16.51 15.14
N GLY A 618 20.31 -17.04 14.01
CA GLY A 618 18.97 -17.57 13.81
C GLY A 618 17.86 -16.56 14.10
N VAL A 619 16.69 -17.10 14.48
CA VAL A 619 15.41 -16.36 14.67
C VAL A 619 15.48 -15.10 15.53
N ALA A 620 16.51 -14.93 16.36
CA ALA A 620 16.69 -13.73 17.17
C ALA A 620 16.93 -12.45 16.35
N ASP A 621 17.51 -12.56 15.14
CA ASP A 621 17.73 -11.40 14.26
C ASP A 621 16.44 -10.94 13.56
N TYR A 622 15.35 -11.73 13.54
CA TYR A 622 14.06 -11.29 12.99
C TYR A 622 13.35 -10.22 13.82
N THR A 623 13.72 -10.03 15.08
CA THR A 623 13.11 -9.02 15.95
C THR A 623 14.21 -8.23 16.64
N VAL A 624 14.35 -6.97 16.23
CA VAL A 624 15.34 -6.05 16.80
C VAL A 624 14.63 -5.00 17.65
N VAL A 625 15.10 -4.82 18.88
CA VAL A 625 14.66 -3.73 19.75
C VAL A 625 15.80 -2.73 19.84
N GLN A 626 15.70 -1.60 19.15
CA GLN A 626 16.80 -0.65 18.97
C GLN A 626 17.02 0.25 20.19
N ALA A 627 18.25 0.75 20.31
CA ALA A 627 18.63 1.78 21.27
C ALA A 627 19.55 2.82 20.59
N GLU A 628 19.33 4.09 20.91
CA GLU A 628 20.05 5.23 20.33
C GLU A 628 20.46 6.21 21.43
N GLU A 629 21.47 7.03 21.17
CA GLU A 629 21.85 8.14 22.04
C GLU A 629 20.70 9.16 22.17
N GLY A 630 20.42 9.63 23.39
CA GLY A 630 19.41 10.65 23.62
C GLY A 630 17.97 10.20 23.41
N LYS A 631 17.68 8.88 23.44
CA LYS A 631 16.33 8.34 23.23
C LYS A 631 15.99 7.17 24.18
N PRO A 632 14.70 6.99 24.55
CA PRO A 632 14.21 5.73 25.09
C PRO A 632 14.51 4.56 24.15
N ASN A 633 14.78 3.38 24.72
CA ASN A 633 14.84 2.14 23.96
C ASN A 633 13.50 1.87 23.24
N GLY A 634 13.52 1.14 22.13
CA GLY A 634 12.30 0.56 21.57
C GLY A 634 11.65 -0.42 22.54
N THR A 635 10.37 -0.74 22.33
CA THR A 635 9.63 -1.70 23.16
C THR A 635 9.03 -2.81 22.29
N PHE A 636 9.18 -4.07 22.67
CA PHE A 636 8.54 -5.21 22.01
C PHE A 636 7.85 -6.09 23.04
N LEU A 637 6.54 -6.30 22.92
CA LEU A 637 5.71 -7.05 23.87
C LEU A 637 4.87 -8.13 23.19
N LEU A 638 4.56 -9.19 23.93
CA LEU A 638 3.73 -10.32 23.49
C LEU A 638 2.42 -10.33 24.29
N ALA A 639 1.26 -10.16 23.66
CA ALA A 639 -0.03 -10.29 24.35
C ALA A 639 -0.34 -11.74 24.76
N LYS A 640 0.22 -12.72 24.03
CA LYS A 640 0.11 -14.16 24.33
C LYS A 640 1.49 -14.82 24.46
N PRO A 641 2.18 -14.65 25.61
CA PRO A 641 3.47 -15.29 25.86
C PRO A 641 3.47 -16.82 25.74
N ALA A 642 2.39 -17.48 26.17
CA ALA A 642 2.28 -18.94 26.14
C ALA A 642 2.24 -19.51 24.70
N ASP A 643 1.62 -18.79 23.77
CA ASP A 643 1.54 -19.16 22.35
C ASP A 643 2.85 -18.88 21.58
N ASN A 644 3.77 -18.13 22.20
CA ASN A 644 5.05 -17.68 21.66
C ASN A 644 6.19 -18.08 22.61
N ALA A 645 6.14 -19.29 23.17
CA ALA A 645 7.11 -19.77 24.13
C ALA A 645 8.54 -19.75 23.58
N ASN A 646 9.50 -19.41 24.44
CA ASN A 646 10.92 -19.29 24.12
C ASN A 646 11.26 -18.27 23.01
N TYR A 647 10.46 -17.20 22.89
CA TYR A 647 10.68 -16.12 21.92
C TYR A 647 12.08 -15.52 22.03
N LYS A 648 12.83 -15.49 20.92
CA LYS A 648 14.17 -14.90 20.86
C LYS A 648 14.16 -13.57 20.11
N ALA A 649 14.97 -12.63 20.57
CA ALA A 649 15.14 -11.32 19.95
C ALA A 649 16.58 -10.82 20.11
N ASN A 650 16.90 -9.77 19.37
CA ASN A 650 18.14 -9.01 19.44
C ASN A 650 17.83 -7.65 20.08
N VAL A 651 18.15 -7.48 21.36
CA VAL A 651 17.83 -6.27 22.12
C VAL A 651 19.08 -5.40 22.25
N GLU A 652 19.00 -4.17 21.79
CA GLU A 652 20.10 -3.20 21.86
C GLU A 652 20.10 -2.39 23.15
N MET A 653 21.28 -1.99 23.58
CA MET A 653 21.49 -1.05 24.68
C MET A 653 22.54 -0.03 24.25
N PHE A 654 22.19 1.25 24.29
CA PHE A 654 23.18 2.32 24.17
C PHE A 654 23.90 2.50 25.51
N ALA A 655 25.19 2.21 25.52
CA ALA A 655 26.05 2.38 26.69
C ALA A 655 26.76 3.73 26.61
N LYS A 656 26.31 4.66 27.45
CA LYS A 656 26.75 6.06 27.60
C LYS A 656 28.04 6.21 28.40
N SER A 657 28.31 5.28 29.32
CA SER A 657 29.51 5.32 30.18
C SER A 657 30.79 5.22 29.36
N PHE A 658 31.85 5.89 29.78
CA PHE A 658 33.18 5.64 29.24
C PHE A 658 34.31 5.97 30.23
N ASP A 659 35.46 5.31 30.05
CA ASP A 659 36.66 5.51 30.88
C ASP A 659 37.68 6.49 30.27
N GLY A 660 37.56 6.79 28.98
CA GLY A 660 38.39 7.71 28.18
C GLY A 660 39.88 7.37 28.05
N ASN A 661 40.44 6.55 28.94
CA ASN A 661 41.88 6.33 29.15
C ASN A 661 42.20 4.96 29.80
N ARG A 662 41.27 4.00 29.82
CA ARG A 662 41.45 2.67 30.44
C ARG A 662 42.00 2.69 31.88
N ASN A 663 41.51 3.59 32.73
CA ASN A 663 41.78 3.52 34.17
C ASN A 663 40.53 3.15 34.97
N LYS A 664 40.44 1.87 35.37
CA LYS A 664 39.29 1.29 36.09
C LYS A 664 38.95 2.01 37.41
N ALA A 665 39.92 2.65 38.06
CA ALA A 665 39.69 3.41 39.29
C ALA A 665 38.94 4.75 39.06
N TYR A 666 38.96 5.28 37.83
CA TYR A 666 38.29 6.52 37.42
C TYR A 666 37.25 6.30 36.30
N ALA A 667 37.02 5.05 35.91
CA ALA A 667 36.02 4.70 34.90
C ALA A 667 34.62 5.10 35.35
N THR A 668 33.85 5.74 34.47
CA THR A 668 32.41 5.95 34.72
C THR A 668 31.66 4.65 34.45
N TRP A 669 30.68 4.33 35.26
CA TRP A 669 29.90 3.10 35.17
C TRP A 669 28.46 3.38 34.78
N GLN A 670 27.91 2.56 33.87
CA GLN A 670 26.48 2.52 33.58
C GLN A 670 25.91 1.22 34.08
N TYR A 671 24.84 1.32 34.87
CA TYR A 671 24.16 0.16 35.44
C TYR A 671 23.08 -0.37 34.50
N PHE A 672 23.04 -1.69 34.33
CA PHE A 672 22.13 -2.38 33.41
C PHE A 672 21.75 -3.79 33.91
N GLY A 673 20.77 -4.41 33.26
CA GLY A 673 20.39 -5.81 33.42
C GLY A 673 20.41 -6.57 32.10
N SER A 674 20.18 -7.87 32.14
CA SER A 674 19.93 -8.64 30.91
C SER A 674 18.45 -8.56 30.51
N PRO A 675 18.10 -8.30 29.23
CA PRO A 675 16.72 -8.35 28.74
C PRO A 675 16.32 -9.79 28.33
N VAL A 676 17.30 -10.70 28.27
CA VAL A 676 17.16 -12.10 27.85
C VAL A 676 17.63 -13.06 28.96
N LYS A 677 17.04 -14.25 29.03
CA LYS A 677 17.19 -15.20 30.17
C LYS A 677 18.63 -15.59 30.46
N SER A 678 19.48 -15.65 29.44
CA SER A 678 20.90 -16.02 29.54
C SER A 678 21.70 -15.32 28.44
N ALA A 679 21.93 -14.01 28.59
CA ALA A 679 22.81 -13.30 27.68
C ALA A 679 24.25 -13.78 27.88
N ASP A 680 24.95 -14.12 26.79
CA ASP A 680 26.37 -14.45 26.87
C ASP A 680 27.20 -13.17 27.05
N ARG A 681 28.01 -13.10 28.11
CA ARG A 681 28.95 -12.01 28.38
C ARG A 681 29.89 -11.74 27.19
N ASN A 682 30.19 -12.76 26.38
CA ASN A 682 31.07 -12.65 25.22
C ASN A 682 30.43 -11.87 24.05
N GLN A 683 29.11 -11.61 24.07
CA GLN A 683 28.45 -10.69 23.11
C GLN A 683 28.94 -9.24 23.28
N LEU A 684 29.54 -8.91 24.43
CA LEU A 684 30.16 -7.62 24.73
C LEU A 684 31.69 -7.69 24.52
N PRO A 685 32.33 -6.79 23.76
CA PRO A 685 33.75 -6.88 23.37
C PRO A 685 34.75 -6.98 24.54
N LEU A 686 35.20 -8.20 24.85
CA LEU A 686 35.99 -8.54 26.05
C LEU A 686 37.28 -7.72 26.25
N GLU A 687 37.98 -7.36 25.18
CA GLU A 687 39.26 -6.64 25.25
C GLU A 687 39.11 -5.14 25.56
N THR A 688 37.89 -4.62 25.49
CA THR A 688 37.59 -3.18 25.62
C THR A 688 36.47 -2.87 26.61
N THR A 689 35.57 -3.80 26.94
CA THR A 689 34.50 -3.58 27.92
C THR A 689 34.83 -4.23 29.26
N TRP A 690 34.75 -3.43 30.34
CA TRP A 690 34.61 -3.99 31.68
C TRP A 690 33.13 -4.15 32.01
N VAL A 691 32.80 -5.31 32.58
CA VAL A 691 31.47 -5.58 33.14
C VAL A 691 31.67 -6.12 34.54
N ARG A 692 30.93 -5.57 35.51
CA ARG A 692 30.89 -6.07 36.88
C ARG A 692 29.46 -6.43 37.29
N LYS A 693 29.31 -7.33 38.25
CA LYS A 693 28.02 -7.78 38.81
C LYS A 693 27.90 -7.33 40.26
N TYR A 694 26.70 -6.89 40.64
CA TYR A 694 26.41 -6.56 42.03
C TYR A 694 26.39 -7.83 42.90
N ASP A 695 27.19 -7.84 43.97
CA ASP A 695 27.20 -8.83 45.03
C ASP A 695 27.10 -8.13 46.39
N ARG A 696 25.88 -8.07 46.92
CA ARG A 696 25.56 -7.54 48.25
C ARG A 696 26.38 -8.22 49.37
N THR A 697 26.73 -9.49 49.20
CA THR A 697 27.43 -10.31 50.20
C THR A 697 28.94 -10.09 50.20
N LEU A 698 29.49 -9.47 49.15
CA LEU A 698 30.89 -9.09 49.08
C LEU A 698 31.25 -8.17 50.25
N ASN A 699 32.33 -8.50 50.95
CA ASN A 699 32.86 -7.70 52.05
C ASN A 699 34.36 -7.49 51.87
N VAL A 700 34.73 -6.35 51.28
CA VAL A 700 36.13 -5.97 51.06
C VAL A 700 36.63 -5.18 52.29
N PRO A 701 37.73 -5.60 52.95
CA PRO A 701 38.29 -4.85 54.07
C PRO A 701 38.60 -3.39 53.69
N ASN A 702 38.13 -2.44 54.51
CA ASN A 702 38.29 -1.01 54.28
C ASN A 702 37.72 -0.48 52.95
N SER A 703 36.72 -1.15 52.35
CA SER A 703 36.05 -0.67 51.15
C SER A 703 34.55 -1.00 51.13
N ASP A 704 33.78 -0.04 50.60
CA ASP A 704 32.36 -0.11 50.25
C ASP A 704 32.09 -0.84 48.92
N GLU A 705 33.06 -1.61 48.42
CA GLU A 705 33.00 -2.22 47.10
C GLU A 705 32.09 -3.45 47.11
N LYS A 706 31.14 -3.49 46.17
CA LYS A 706 30.12 -4.54 45.99
C LYS A 706 30.12 -5.14 44.58
N TRP A 707 31.01 -4.70 43.70
CA TRP A 707 31.03 -5.09 42.30
C TRP A 707 32.12 -6.12 42.00
N THR A 708 31.72 -7.29 41.51
CA THR A 708 32.59 -8.41 41.14
C THR A 708 32.80 -8.49 39.63
N ASP A 709 34.01 -8.78 39.16
CA ASP A 709 34.31 -8.80 37.72
C ASP A 709 33.65 -9.97 36.96
N VAL A 710 32.99 -9.66 35.85
CA VAL A 710 32.37 -10.64 34.95
C VAL A 710 33.20 -10.72 33.67
N ASN A 711 34.17 -11.64 33.66
CA ASN A 711 35.10 -11.83 32.55
C ASN A 711 34.59 -12.85 31.50
N ASN A 712 33.65 -13.73 31.89
CA ASN A 712 32.99 -14.71 31.03
C ASN A 712 31.67 -15.17 31.69
N GLY A 713 30.94 -16.07 31.04
CA GLY A 713 29.70 -16.65 31.58
C GLY A 713 28.44 -15.90 31.14
N THR A 714 27.35 -16.08 31.88
CA THR A 714 26.04 -15.52 31.52
C THR A 714 25.63 -14.33 32.39
N LEU A 715 24.98 -13.36 31.75
CA LEU A 715 24.29 -12.26 32.40
C LEU A 715 22.82 -12.68 32.59
N ALA A 716 22.39 -12.77 33.85
CA ALA A 716 21.07 -13.28 34.24
C ALA A 716 20.07 -12.15 34.43
N GLN A 717 18.79 -12.44 34.20
CA GLN A 717 17.69 -11.49 34.41
C GLN A 717 17.52 -11.12 35.88
N GLY A 718 17.04 -9.90 36.12
CA GLY A 718 16.81 -9.33 37.46
C GLY A 718 18.08 -8.92 38.21
N GLN A 719 19.24 -9.47 37.85
CA GLN A 719 20.54 -9.11 38.43
C GLN A 719 21.05 -7.80 37.83
N ALA A 720 21.62 -6.95 38.68
CA ALA A 720 22.27 -5.72 38.25
C ALA A 720 23.74 -5.96 37.89
N TYR A 721 24.11 -5.39 36.75
CA TYR A 721 25.46 -5.31 36.22
C TYR A 721 25.83 -3.85 36.02
N GLU A 722 27.11 -3.56 35.88
CA GLU A 722 27.60 -2.27 35.42
C GLU A 722 28.63 -2.43 34.31
N ILE A 723 28.66 -1.49 33.37
CA ILE A 723 29.53 -1.51 32.19
C ILE A 723 30.34 -0.21 32.06
N SER A 724 31.58 -0.33 31.59
CA SER A 724 32.41 0.78 31.12
C SER A 724 33.26 0.36 29.92
N GLN A 725 33.55 1.32 29.03
CA GLN A 725 34.30 1.12 27.77
C GLN A 725 35.09 2.39 27.37
N PRO A 726 35.92 2.39 26.32
CA PRO A 726 36.76 3.54 26.00
C PRO A 726 35.99 4.74 25.41
N LYS A 727 34.83 4.49 24.81
CA LYS A 727 33.91 5.48 24.22
C LYS A 727 32.46 4.92 24.23
N PRO A 728 31.42 5.77 24.20
CA PRO A 728 30.03 5.30 24.08
C PRO A 728 29.81 4.38 22.88
N ALA A 729 28.95 3.36 23.05
CA ALA A 729 28.69 2.34 22.04
C ALA A 729 27.34 1.63 22.25
N THR A 730 26.73 1.16 21.15
CA THR A 730 25.56 0.26 21.22
C THR A 730 26.01 -1.19 21.30
N TYR A 731 25.42 -1.94 22.23
CA TYR A 731 25.63 -3.38 22.39
C TYR A 731 24.35 -4.17 22.16
N ARG A 732 24.49 -5.47 21.90
CA ARG A 732 23.39 -6.38 21.59
C ARG A 732 23.32 -7.53 22.59
N PHE A 733 22.11 -7.77 23.08
CA PHE A 733 21.74 -8.92 23.90
C PHE A 733 20.87 -9.84 23.03
N ILE A 734 21.47 -10.92 22.54
CA ILE A 734 20.83 -11.86 21.62
C ILE A 734 20.45 -13.11 22.41
N GLY A 735 19.15 -13.39 22.52
CA GLY A 735 18.67 -14.52 23.30
C GLY A 735 17.15 -14.54 23.52
N GLU A 736 16.70 -15.43 24.40
CA GLU A 736 15.29 -15.61 24.75
C GLU A 736 14.79 -14.53 25.73
N LEU A 737 13.71 -13.82 25.40
CA LEU A 737 13.13 -12.77 26.23
C LEU A 737 12.53 -13.30 27.55
N ASN A 738 12.42 -12.45 28.58
CA ASN A 738 11.44 -12.74 29.64
C ASN A 738 10.04 -12.30 29.18
N THR A 739 9.10 -13.22 29.29
CA THR A 739 7.70 -13.04 28.88
C THR A 739 6.74 -13.49 29.99
N ALA A 740 7.24 -13.63 31.21
CA ALA A 740 6.51 -14.05 32.41
C ALA A 740 6.70 -13.06 33.56
N ASP A 741 5.80 -13.10 34.53
CA ASP A 741 5.88 -12.33 35.77
C ASP A 741 7.22 -12.62 36.49
N PHE A 742 7.90 -11.56 36.92
CA PHE A 742 9.22 -11.67 37.52
C PHE A 742 9.16 -11.48 39.04
N THR A 743 9.96 -12.26 39.75
CA THR A 743 10.13 -12.17 41.21
C THR A 743 11.56 -11.75 41.51
N PHE A 744 11.73 -10.58 42.11
CA PHE A 744 13.04 -10.07 42.54
C PHE A 744 13.27 -10.46 44.01
N PRO A 745 14.24 -11.33 44.32
CA PRO A 745 14.63 -11.57 45.70
C PRO A 745 15.32 -10.32 46.26
N VAL A 746 14.92 -9.90 47.45
CA VAL A 746 15.56 -8.83 48.23
C VAL A 746 15.93 -9.37 49.60
N ASP A 747 17.05 -8.92 50.16
CA ASP A 747 17.51 -9.36 51.48
C ASP A 747 18.31 -8.27 52.20
N GLY A 748 18.46 -8.40 53.52
CA GLY A 748 19.02 -7.36 54.37
C GLY A 748 19.33 -7.83 55.78
N MET A 749 19.82 -6.91 56.61
CA MET A 749 19.99 -7.14 58.04
C MET A 749 19.50 -5.93 58.83
N ALA A 750 18.90 -6.17 60.00
CA ALA A 750 18.40 -5.13 60.91
C ALA A 750 19.51 -4.20 61.48
N SER A 751 20.77 -4.55 61.29
CA SER A 751 21.93 -3.69 61.56
C SER A 751 22.97 -3.93 60.46
N ALA A 752 22.68 -3.42 59.26
CA ALA A 752 23.50 -3.64 58.09
C ALA A 752 24.89 -3.01 58.25
N THR A 753 25.94 -3.83 58.08
CA THR A 753 27.31 -3.35 57.91
C THR A 753 27.63 -3.26 56.43
N ASN A 754 28.34 -2.22 55.99
CA ASN A 754 28.84 -2.11 54.61
C ASN A 754 27.72 -2.35 53.56
N TYR A 755 26.65 -1.55 53.60
CA TYR A 755 25.55 -1.51 52.61
C TYR A 755 24.82 -2.85 52.36
N GLN A 756 24.81 -3.77 53.33
CA GLN A 756 24.16 -5.09 53.21
C GLN A 756 22.62 -5.05 53.18
N ASP A 757 22.01 -3.89 53.38
CA ASP A 757 20.58 -3.56 53.22
C ASP A 757 20.20 -3.15 51.78
N MET A 758 21.18 -2.79 50.95
CA MET A 758 20.95 -2.30 49.59
C MET A 758 20.87 -3.44 48.58
N ASN A 759 19.75 -3.53 47.85
CA ASN A 759 19.52 -4.50 46.79
C ASN A 759 19.45 -3.77 45.45
N ILE A 760 20.49 -3.90 44.62
CA ILE A 760 20.48 -3.36 43.25
C ILE A 760 19.98 -4.46 42.31
N LEU A 761 18.88 -4.14 41.63
CA LEU A 761 18.11 -4.99 40.73
C LEU A 761 18.09 -4.36 39.34
N ALA A 762 17.63 -5.08 38.32
CA ALA A 762 17.50 -4.52 36.97
C ALA A 762 16.27 -5.02 36.22
N ASN A 763 15.69 -4.16 35.38
CA ASN A 763 14.53 -4.48 34.55
C ASN A 763 14.87 -5.63 33.58
N PRO A 764 14.22 -6.81 33.68
CA PRO A 764 14.51 -7.98 32.86
C PRO A 764 13.78 -7.98 31.50
N TYR A 765 13.09 -6.89 31.15
CA TYR A 765 12.18 -6.79 30.01
C TYR A 765 12.61 -5.75 28.97
N THR A 766 12.06 -5.90 27.77
CA THR A 766 12.08 -4.94 26.65
C THR A 766 11.16 -3.73 26.84
N GLY A 767 10.12 -3.84 27.67
CA GLY A 767 9.28 -2.72 28.09
C GLY A 767 9.77 -2.04 29.36
N ALA A 768 9.26 -0.86 29.65
CA ALA A 768 9.49 -0.19 30.93
C ALA A 768 8.56 -0.76 32.02
N MET A 769 9.07 -0.85 33.25
CA MET A 769 8.28 -1.26 34.42
C MET A 769 7.74 -0.02 35.15
N SER A 770 6.43 0.16 35.19
CA SER A 770 5.73 1.18 35.99
C SER A 770 5.97 0.97 37.49
N ILE A 771 6.53 1.96 38.19
CA ILE A 771 6.99 1.83 39.58
C ILE A 771 5.83 1.60 40.56
N ASP A 772 4.65 2.16 40.28
CA ASP A 772 3.42 1.95 41.05
C ASP A 772 2.85 0.52 40.96
N LYS A 773 3.32 -0.27 39.99
CA LYS A 773 2.93 -1.68 39.78
C LYS A 773 3.90 -2.68 40.42
N LEU A 774 4.97 -2.23 41.07
CA LEU A 774 5.84 -3.10 41.88
C LEU A 774 5.10 -3.57 43.13
N ASP A 775 4.92 -4.89 43.26
CA ASP A 775 4.27 -5.49 44.41
C ASP A 775 5.27 -5.77 45.54
N PHE A 776 5.19 -4.96 46.60
CA PHE A 776 5.97 -5.09 47.83
C PHE A 776 5.34 -6.05 48.87
N SER A 777 4.18 -6.67 48.59
CA SER A 777 3.48 -7.50 49.59
C SER A 777 4.29 -8.71 50.05
N GLY A 778 5.14 -9.26 49.18
CA GLY A 778 6.07 -10.35 49.50
C GLY A 778 7.38 -9.92 50.16
N ALA A 779 7.59 -8.61 50.37
CA ALA A 779 8.81 -8.04 50.94
C ALA A 779 8.47 -7.00 52.04
N THR A 780 7.81 -7.44 53.11
CA THR A 780 7.34 -6.57 54.20
C THR A 780 8.46 -5.84 54.97
N ALA A 781 9.71 -6.32 54.88
CA ALA A 781 10.90 -5.70 55.45
C ALA A 781 11.65 -4.75 54.49
N ALA A 782 11.12 -4.57 53.27
CA ALA A 782 11.65 -3.65 52.26
C ALA A 782 10.93 -2.31 52.29
N ASP A 783 11.70 -1.23 52.14
CA ASP A 783 11.16 0.12 51.98
C ASP A 783 10.35 0.18 50.68
N LYS A 784 9.15 0.75 50.71
CA LYS A 784 8.30 0.97 49.52
C LYS A 784 8.78 2.14 48.67
N VAL A 785 10.10 2.22 48.46
CA VAL A 785 10.81 3.31 47.80
C VAL A 785 11.79 2.71 46.80
N VAL A 786 11.61 3.07 45.53
CA VAL A 786 12.53 2.74 44.45
C VAL A 786 13.54 3.87 44.30
N TYR A 787 14.82 3.53 44.39
CA TYR A 787 15.91 4.49 44.22
C TYR A 787 16.44 4.40 42.79
N LEU A 788 16.34 5.51 42.07
CA LEU A 788 16.94 5.70 40.76
C LEU A 788 18.28 6.41 40.92
N PHE A 789 19.25 6.11 40.05
CA PHE A 789 20.61 6.65 40.08
C PHE A 789 21.18 6.88 38.68
N ASN A 790 22.16 7.77 38.62
CA ASN A 790 22.90 8.16 37.42
C ASN A 790 24.13 7.28 37.17
N THR A 791 24.67 7.36 35.95
CA THR A 791 26.01 6.86 35.63
C THR A 791 27.09 7.67 36.36
N GLY A 792 28.25 7.08 36.65
CA GLY A 792 29.37 7.80 37.27
C GLY A 792 30.51 6.90 37.72
N SER A 793 31.68 7.47 37.96
CA SER A 793 32.82 6.74 38.54
C SER A 793 32.70 6.63 40.06
N ARG A 794 33.45 5.71 40.69
CA ARG A 794 33.54 5.66 42.15
C ARG A 794 34.05 6.99 42.75
N LYS A 795 34.93 7.70 42.03
CA LYS A 795 35.36 9.05 42.42
C LYS A 795 34.18 10.03 42.42
N ASP A 796 33.28 9.94 41.45
CA ASP A 796 32.10 10.81 41.39
C ASP A 796 31.10 10.48 42.50
N TRP A 797 30.87 9.18 42.75
CA TRP A 797 30.06 8.73 43.88
C TRP A 797 30.59 9.22 45.24
N ILE A 798 31.91 9.35 45.40
CA ILE A 798 32.51 9.93 46.62
C ILE A 798 32.47 11.47 46.58
N ALA A 799 32.89 12.10 45.48
CA ALA A 799 33.04 13.55 45.37
C ALA A 799 31.71 14.31 45.36
N ASN A 800 30.64 13.68 44.87
CA ASN A 800 29.29 14.24 44.82
C ASN A 800 28.41 13.68 45.95
N SER A 801 29.00 13.04 46.97
CA SER A 801 28.32 12.44 48.13
C SER A 801 27.14 11.53 47.72
N GLY A 802 27.30 10.80 46.62
CA GLY A 802 26.23 10.07 45.94
C GLY A 802 25.47 9.05 46.78
N PRO A 803 26.08 8.33 47.75
CA PRO A 803 25.35 7.45 48.67
C PRO A 803 24.34 8.14 49.59
N THR A 804 24.48 9.46 49.81
CA THR A 804 23.71 10.25 50.79
C THR A 804 23.05 11.50 50.20
N THR A 805 23.30 11.82 48.92
CA THR A 805 22.87 13.07 48.29
C THR A 805 22.16 12.78 46.98
N ASN A 806 20.87 13.14 46.91
CA ASN A 806 20.09 13.07 45.68
C ASN A 806 20.44 14.27 44.77
N GLY A 807 20.71 14.03 43.49
CA GLY A 807 21.04 15.06 42.51
C GLY A 807 21.18 14.55 41.08
N THR A 808 21.33 15.47 40.12
CA THR A 808 21.43 15.18 38.69
C THR A 808 22.87 14.98 38.19
N THR A 809 23.85 15.04 39.08
CA THR A 809 25.28 14.88 38.73
C THR A 809 25.61 13.41 38.46
N GLN A 810 26.73 13.17 37.78
CA GLN A 810 27.29 11.82 37.66
C GLN A 810 27.62 11.25 39.06
N GLY A 811 27.35 9.96 39.27
CA GLY A 811 27.61 9.30 40.56
C GLY A 811 26.73 9.81 41.70
N GLN A 812 25.43 9.98 41.48
CA GLN A 812 24.45 10.30 42.53
C GLN A 812 23.19 9.44 42.37
N TYR A 813 22.48 9.20 43.48
CA TYR A 813 21.05 8.87 43.38
C TYR A 813 20.34 10.07 42.74
N THR A 814 19.48 9.83 41.76
CA THR A 814 18.72 10.93 41.12
C THR A 814 17.50 11.28 41.94
N LYS A 815 16.70 10.25 42.28
CA LYS A 815 15.40 10.39 42.95
C LYS A 815 15.10 9.13 43.77
N ALA A 816 14.71 9.32 45.02
CA ALA A 816 13.98 8.33 45.80
C ALA A 816 12.49 8.44 45.42
N ILE A 817 11.88 7.34 45.01
CA ILE A 817 10.53 7.31 44.44
C ILE A 817 9.66 6.37 45.29
N PRO A 818 8.88 6.92 46.23
CA PRO A 818 7.87 6.15 46.94
C PRO A 818 6.89 5.53 45.95
N ALA A 819 6.67 4.22 46.02
CA ALA A 819 5.99 3.47 44.98
C ALA A 819 4.57 4.00 44.69
N ASN A 820 3.86 4.42 45.73
CA ASN A 820 2.50 4.97 45.65
C ASN A 820 2.42 6.40 45.06
N LEU A 821 3.56 7.08 44.88
CA LEU A 821 3.63 8.47 44.38
C LEU A 821 4.19 8.57 42.96
N ALA A 822 4.75 7.48 42.44
CA ALA A 822 5.24 7.36 41.08
C ALA A 822 4.19 7.86 40.07
N GLY A 823 4.54 8.91 39.30
CA GLY A 823 3.64 9.51 38.30
C GLY A 823 2.50 10.37 38.83
N HIS A 824 2.21 10.36 40.13
CA HIS A 824 1.19 11.21 40.75
C HIS A 824 1.69 12.63 41.02
N VAL A 825 2.99 12.79 41.24
CA VAL A 825 3.63 14.08 41.47
C VAL A 825 4.36 14.49 40.17
N ALA A 826 3.93 15.59 39.56
CA ALA A 826 4.40 16.07 38.24
C ALA A 826 5.91 16.38 38.20
N GLY A 827 6.74 15.39 37.89
CA GLY A 827 8.20 15.52 37.99
C GLY A 827 8.89 14.25 38.43
N MET A 828 8.17 13.39 39.14
CA MET A 828 8.65 12.11 39.61
C MET A 828 8.62 11.11 38.44
N PRO A 829 9.74 10.45 38.11
CA PRO A 829 9.73 9.34 37.20
C PRO A 829 8.73 8.30 37.69
N ASN A 830 7.95 7.75 36.77
CA ASN A 830 6.92 6.76 37.07
C ASN A 830 7.32 5.36 36.61
N GLN A 831 8.46 5.21 35.94
CA GLN A 831 8.89 3.96 35.33
C GLN A 831 10.39 3.70 35.47
N ILE A 832 10.76 2.41 35.40
CA ILE A 832 12.12 1.92 35.26
C ILE A 832 12.28 1.51 33.78
N PRO A 833 13.09 2.22 32.98
CA PRO A 833 13.30 1.91 31.56
C PRO A 833 13.74 0.46 31.31
N SER A 834 13.57 -0.03 30.07
CA SER A 834 14.12 -1.34 29.67
C SER A 834 15.62 -1.40 29.97
N LEU A 835 16.09 -2.55 30.49
CA LEU A 835 17.47 -2.78 30.96
C LEU A 835 17.95 -1.96 32.16
N SER A 836 17.29 -0.85 32.54
CA SER A 836 17.78 0.01 33.63
C SER A 836 17.84 -0.70 34.98
N SER A 837 18.91 -0.45 35.73
CA SER A 837 19.01 -0.84 37.14
C SER A 837 18.34 0.13 38.10
N PHE A 838 17.85 -0.38 39.22
CA PHE A 838 17.21 0.36 40.31
C PHE A 838 17.59 -0.28 41.64
N MET A 839 17.49 0.47 42.74
CA MET A 839 17.77 -0.05 44.09
C MET A 839 16.51 -0.06 44.94
N VAL A 840 16.37 -1.09 45.78
CA VAL A 840 15.43 -1.14 46.90
C VAL A 840 16.21 -1.46 48.18
N LYS A 841 15.86 -0.80 49.29
CA LYS A 841 16.40 -1.12 50.61
C LYS A 841 15.54 -2.19 51.29
N SER A 842 16.18 -3.13 51.97
CA SER A 842 15.51 -4.11 52.82
C SER A 842 16.29 -4.40 54.08
N THR A 843 15.58 -4.70 55.17
CA THR A 843 16.17 -5.07 56.47
C THR A 843 16.14 -6.58 56.75
N ALA A 844 15.47 -7.36 55.90
CA ALA A 844 15.43 -8.82 55.93
C ALA A 844 15.06 -9.41 54.55
N ALA A 845 15.04 -10.74 54.45
CA ALA A 845 14.66 -11.47 53.23
C ALA A 845 13.19 -11.25 52.83
N GLY A 846 12.95 -11.10 51.53
CA GLY A 846 11.63 -10.90 50.92
C GLY A 846 11.66 -11.06 49.40
N ASN A 847 10.49 -10.92 48.78
CA ASN A 847 10.33 -11.00 47.32
C ASN A 847 9.44 -9.87 46.81
N LEU A 848 9.98 -9.03 45.92
CA LEU A 848 9.19 -8.09 45.12
C LEU A 848 8.65 -8.81 43.89
N LYS A 849 7.46 -8.45 43.41
CA LYS A 849 6.91 -9.02 42.17
C LYS A 849 6.57 -7.93 41.16
N TYR A 850 6.66 -8.30 39.88
CA TYR A 850 6.21 -7.48 38.77
C TYR A 850 5.50 -8.35 37.73
N ARG A 851 4.32 -7.93 37.27
CA ARG A 851 3.56 -8.69 36.27
C ARG A 851 3.97 -8.28 34.86
N TYR A 852 4.13 -9.25 33.95
CA TYR A 852 4.46 -8.96 32.56
C TYR A 852 3.39 -8.10 31.88
N ALA A 853 2.12 -8.30 32.26
CA ALA A 853 0.98 -7.55 31.73
C ALA A 853 0.90 -6.07 32.17
N ASP A 854 1.74 -5.62 33.12
CA ASP A 854 1.79 -4.22 33.58
C ASP A 854 2.90 -3.40 32.87
N LEU A 855 3.64 -4.01 31.95
CA LEU A 855 4.68 -3.33 31.15
C LEU A 855 4.09 -2.26 30.22
N VAL A 856 4.86 -1.19 30.03
CA VAL A 856 4.49 -0.04 29.19
C VAL A 856 5.58 0.30 28.17
N THR A 857 5.22 1.04 27.11
CA THR A 857 6.17 1.64 26.17
C THR A 857 7.21 2.47 26.93
N ALA A 858 8.50 2.24 26.67
CA ALA A 858 9.55 3.07 27.24
C ALA A 858 9.49 4.50 26.66
N THR A 859 9.15 5.48 27.50
CA THR A 859 9.12 6.91 27.14
C THR A 859 10.30 7.71 27.68
N GLU A 860 11.07 7.13 28.61
CA GLU A 860 12.24 7.73 29.24
C GLU A 860 13.51 7.00 28.79
N GLU A 861 14.60 7.74 28.60
CA GLU A 861 15.91 7.16 28.29
C GLU A 861 16.40 6.21 29.38
N ASN A 862 17.26 5.25 29.01
CA ASN A 862 18.21 4.68 29.96
C ASN A 862 19.05 5.85 30.54
N ARG A 863 18.93 6.10 31.85
CA ARG A 863 18.64 7.44 32.42
C ARG A 863 19.41 8.65 31.89
N ALA A 864 18.66 9.74 31.73
CA ALA A 864 19.04 11.16 31.59
C ALA A 864 17.88 12.04 32.19
N PRO A 865 18.06 13.36 32.47
CA PRO A 865 17.14 14.23 33.28
C PRO A 865 16.06 14.99 32.45
N GLN A 866 15.00 15.65 32.97
CA GLN A 866 14.40 15.84 34.33
C GLN A 866 12.95 16.42 34.22
N ARG A 867 12.10 16.27 35.26
CA ARG A 867 10.91 17.13 35.53
C ARG A 867 10.77 17.49 37.04
N HIS A 868 10.02 18.55 37.38
CA HIS A 868 10.27 19.47 38.53
C HIS A 868 9.16 19.59 39.60
N PHE A 869 9.52 19.81 40.87
CA PHE A 869 8.60 20.17 41.97
C PHE A 869 8.84 21.58 42.48
N HIS A 870 7.81 22.21 43.07
CA HIS A 870 8.08 23.39 43.88
C HIS A 870 8.88 23.00 45.11
N SER A 871 10.13 23.44 45.15
CA SER A 871 11.07 23.02 46.20
C SER A 871 12.15 24.06 46.43
N LEU A 872 12.63 24.10 47.67
CA LEU A 872 13.82 24.83 48.08
C LEU A 872 14.87 23.81 48.52
N ALA A 873 15.94 23.69 47.74
CA ALA A 873 17.17 23.07 48.21
C ALA A 873 18.06 24.12 48.90
N VAL A 874 18.66 23.72 50.01
CA VAL A 874 19.68 24.50 50.72
C VAL A 874 20.92 23.64 50.83
N ASP A 875 22.00 24.07 50.18
CA ASP A 875 23.33 23.54 50.42
C ASP A 875 23.98 24.27 51.59
N VAL A 876 24.88 23.58 52.27
CA VAL A 876 25.96 24.17 53.06
C VAL A 876 27.28 23.60 52.59
N GLU A 877 28.30 24.44 52.40
CA GLU A 877 29.66 24.01 52.06
C GLU A 877 30.72 24.73 52.89
N SER A 878 31.87 24.08 53.07
CA SER A 878 33.10 24.59 53.66
C SER A 878 34.30 24.15 52.81
N ALA A 879 35.53 24.34 53.27
CA ALA A 879 36.70 23.88 52.52
C ALA A 879 36.90 22.35 52.53
N LYS A 880 36.17 21.61 53.39
CA LYS A 880 36.35 20.15 53.55
C LYS A 880 35.06 19.31 53.62
N THR A 881 33.90 19.93 53.77
CA THR A 881 32.62 19.22 53.94
C THR A 881 31.47 20.04 53.34
N ALA A 882 30.49 19.36 52.76
CA ALA A 882 29.28 19.94 52.22
C ALA A 882 28.08 19.01 52.43
N ASP A 883 26.87 19.58 52.50
CA ASP A 883 25.63 18.85 52.76
C ASP A 883 24.38 19.61 52.23
N ARG A 884 23.29 18.89 51.96
CA ARG A 884 22.04 19.43 51.38
C ARG A 884 20.79 19.06 52.18
N LEU A 885 19.88 20.03 52.30
CA LEU A 885 18.50 19.90 52.77
C LEU A 885 17.52 20.21 51.64
N TRP A 886 16.43 19.44 51.51
CA TRP A 886 15.32 19.70 50.60
C TRP A 886 14.03 19.98 51.38
N LEU A 887 13.39 21.11 51.07
CA LEU A 887 12.01 21.41 51.45
C LEU A 887 11.14 21.31 50.19
N VAL A 888 10.11 20.49 50.21
CA VAL A 888 9.26 20.22 49.02
C VAL A 888 7.82 20.54 49.35
N GLN A 889 7.17 21.34 48.51
CA GLN A 889 5.74 21.59 48.66
C GLN A 889 4.94 20.46 47.98
N ALA A 890 4.11 19.75 48.75
CA ALA A 890 3.33 18.62 48.29
C ALA A 890 1.94 18.61 48.96
N GLU A 891 0.89 18.76 48.14
CA GLU A 891 -0.49 18.92 48.63
C GLU A 891 -0.93 17.71 49.48
N GLY A 892 -1.43 17.98 50.69
CA GLY A 892 -1.89 16.95 51.64
C GLY A 892 -0.81 16.31 52.52
N THR A 893 0.41 16.83 52.53
CA THR A 893 1.49 16.42 53.48
C THR A 893 1.59 17.35 54.70
N THR A 894 2.24 16.89 55.77
CA THR A 894 2.23 17.54 57.09
C THR A 894 3.64 17.81 57.63
N ASP A 895 3.77 18.71 58.60
CA ASP A 895 5.05 19.00 59.27
C ASP A 895 5.49 17.89 60.27
N ARG A 896 5.20 16.63 59.97
CA ARG A 896 5.55 15.41 60.74
C ARG A 896 5.81 14.26 59.78
N TYR A 897 6.54 13.23 60.23
CA TYR A 897 6.87 12.05 59.41
C TYR A 897 5.68 11.44 58.64
N ASP A 898 5.56 11.80 57.36
CA ASP A 898 4.61 11.23 56.43
C ASP A 898 5.26 10.06 55.68
N ASN A 899 4.86 8.85 56.08
CA ASN A 899 5.45 7.61 55.59
C ASN A 899 5.20 7.43 54.08
N GLY A 900 6.28 7.48 53.30
CA GLY A 900 6.22 7.48 51.84
C GLY A 900 6.22 8.86 51.21
N TRP A 901 6.47 9.94 51.97
CA TRP A 901 6.69 11.30 51.47
C TRP A 901 8.01 11.89 51.98
N ASP A 902 8.33 11.73 53.27
CA ASP A 902 9.54 12.28 53.90
C ASP A 902 10.78 11.36 53.86
N GLY A 903 11.97 11.97 53.99
CA GLY A 903 13.28 11.31 54.08
C GLY A 903 14.09 11.74 55.30
N GLU A 904 14.34 10.81 56.21
CA GLU A 904 15.11 11.04 57.46
C GLU A 904 16.61 11.26 57.20
N LYS A 905 17.25 12.13 58.00
CA LYS A 905 18.64 12.56 57.86
C LYS A 905 19.63 11.50 58.36
N ILE A 906 20.64 11.20 57.55
CA ILE A 906 21.82 10.43 57.96
C ILE A 906 22.91 11.42 58.42
N PHE A 907 23.47 11.19 59.61
CA PHE A 907 24.54 12.01 60.18
C PHE A 907 25.91 11.32 60.04
N ALA A 908 26.89 11.99 59.43
CA ALA A 908 28.27 11.53 59.32
C ALA A 908 29.15 12.13 60.44
N PRO A 909 29.95 11.32 61.18
CA PRO A 909 30.81 11.85 62.25
C PRO A 909 31.92 12.77 61.72
N GLY A 910 31.96 14.01 62.21
CA GLY A 910 33.01 14.99 61.88
C GLY A 910 32.74 15.83 60.63
N GLU A 911 31.63 15.61 59.93
CA GLU A 911 31.18 16.42 58.80
C GLU A 911 30.17 17.49 59.23
N ALA A 912 29.97 18.49 58.37
CA ALA A 912 28.90 19.45 58.56
C ALA A 912 27.56 18.82 58.17
N ALA A 913 26.49 19.10 58.93
CA ALA A 913 25.16 18.56 58.64
C ALA A 913 24.09 19.66 58.66
N LEU A 914 23.23 19.66 57.64
CA LEU A 914 22.07 20.55 57.47
C LEU A 914 20.79 19.72 57.34
N TYR A 915 19.78 20.05 58.14
CA TYR A 915 18.55 19.27 58.24
C TYR A 915 17.36 20.10 58.74
N ALA A 916 16.14 19.72 58.38
CA ALA A 916 14.94 20.31 58.98
C ALA A 916 14.68 19.69 60.37
N MET A 917 14.32 20.54 61.33
CA MET A 917 14.07 20.18 62.74
C MET A 917 12.57 20.20 63.03
N GLN A 918 11.93 19.04 62.96
CA GLN A 918 10.51 18.82 63.26
C GLN A 918 10.41 17.77 64.40
N ASP A 919 9.58 16.73 64.28
CA ASP A 919 9.56 15.58 65.20
C ASP A 919 10.76 14.65 65.01
N ARG A 920 11.38 14.65 63.81
CA ARG A 920 12.70 14.07 63.55
C ARG A 920 13.64 15.08 62.86
N SER A 921 14.80 14.58 62.46
CA SER A 921 15.76 15.31 61.62
C SER A 921 15.59 14.89 60.17
N TYR A 922 15.15 15.79 59.29
CA TYR A 922 14.85 15.46 57.89
C TYR A 922 15.90 16.00 56.92
N GLN A 923 16.20 15.19 55.90
CA GLN A 923 16.96 15.62 54.73
C GLN A 923 16.05 16.00 53.56
N VAL A 924 14.88 15.35 53.49
CA VAL A 924 13.76 15.72 52.64
C VAL A 924 12.53 15.81 53.53
N THR A 925 11.91 16.98 53.61
CA THR A 925 10.61 17.16 54.27
C THR A 925 9.60 17.70 53.26
N THR A 926 8.41 17.12 53.32
CA THR A 926 7.24 17.51 52.55
C THR A 926 6.28 18.29 53.44
N THR A 927 5.61 19.30 52.88
CA THR A 927 4.50 19.99 53.57
C THR A 927 3.55 20.61 52.54
N ASP A 928 2.28 20.76 52.91
CA ASP A 928 1.23 21.38 52.08
C ASP A 928 1.58 22.81 51.65
N ALA A 929 2.29 23.56 52.52
CA ALA A 929 2.90 24.85 52.23
C ALA A 929 4.10 25.12 53.13
N ILE A 930 5.24 25.53 52.57
CA ILE A 930 6.46 25.83 53.33
C ILE A 930 6.26 27.12 54.14
N GLY A 931 5.85 26.96 55.41
CA GLY A 931 5.51 28.06 56.33
C GLY A 931 6.68 28.57 57.18
N GLU A 932 6.94 27.93 58.32
CA GLU A 932 8.15 28.13 59.15
C GLU A 932 8.90 26.80 59.28
N THR A 933 10.03 26.66 58.59
CA THR A 933 10.89 25.48 58.73
C THR A 933 12.12 25.83 59.58
N LYS A 934 12.24 25.21 60.75
CA LYS A 934 13.44 25.30 61.59
C LYS A 934 14.55 24.46 60.97
N VAL A 935 15.73 25.03 60.80
CA VAL A 935 16.87 24.37 60.15
C VAL A 935 18.01 24.22 61.14
N GLY A 936 18.40 22.97 61.34
CA GLY A 936 19.51 22.54 62.17
C GLY A 936 20.80 22.54 61.38
N PHE A 937 21.88 23.00 62.01
CA PHE A 937 23.22 22.99 61.46
C PHE A 937 24.23 22.44 62.48
N VAL A 938 24.97 21.40 62.10
CA VAL A 938 26.13 20.88 62.86
C VAL A 938 27.41 21.31 62.13
N PRO A 939 28.39 21.94 62.80
CA PRO A 939 29.69 22.27 62.20
C PRO A 939 30.58 21.03 62.04
N GLY A 940 31.33 20.97 60.93
CA GLY A 940 32.34 19.95 60.68
C GLY A 940 33.62 20.15 61.50
N ASP A 941 34.38 19.07 61.68
CA ASP A 941 35.58 19.07 62.52
C ASP A 941 36.75 19.82 61.87
N GLY A 942 37.23 20.85 62.57
CA GLY A 942 38.32 21.71 62.10
C GLY A 942 37.93 22.77 61.06
N GLU A 943 36.64 22.92 60.75
CA GLU A 943 36.10 23.91 59.82
C GLU A 943 35.40 25.06 60.58
N GLN A 944 35.66 26.31 60.16
CA GLN A 944 35.11 27.51 60.81
C GLN A 944 34.27 28.40 59.92
N ASN A 945 34.42 28.30 58.59
CA ASN A 945 33.74 29.13 57.60
C ASN A 945 32.86 28.24 56.72
N TYR A 946 31.61 28.66 56.55
CA TYR A 946 30.60 27.92 55.81
C TYR A 946 29.84 28.88 54.90
N LYS A 947 29.33 28.38 53.77
CA LYS A 947 28.46 29.12 52.86
C LYS A 947 27.20 28.31 52.62
N LEU A 948 26.04 28.89 52.88
CA LEU A 948 24.78 28.37 52.37
C LEU A 948 24.63 28.78 50.90
N THR A 949 24.12 27.88 50.06
CA THR A 949 23.67 28.20 48.69
C THR A 949 22.22 27.75 48.56
N PHE A 950 21.37 28.59 47.97
CA PHE A 950 19.94 28.34 47.86
C PHE A 950 19.54 28.04 46.42
N HIS A 951 18.69 27.03 46.24
CA HIS A 951 18.22 26.58 44.94
C HIS A 951 16.69 26.47 44.95
N LEU A 952 16.02 27.29 44.14
CA LEU A 952 14.55 27.30 44.03
C LEU A 952 14.13 26.67 42.71
N ASP A 953 13.24 25.68 42.77
CA ASP A 953 12.68 25.01 41.60
C ASP A 953 11.14 25.06 41.62
N GLY A 954 10.51 24.92 40.45
CA GLY A 954 9.07 24.73 40.28
C GLY A 954 8.14 25.86 40.76
N GLY A 955 8.62 27.09 40.95
CA GLY A 955 7.82 28.23 41.41
C GLY A 955 7.16 29.04 40.28
N ASP A 956 6.00 29.64 40.57
CA ASP A 956 5.24 30.53 39.67
C ASP A 956 5.71 32.02 39.71
N GLY A 957 6.80 32.29 40.42
CA GLY A 957 7.33 33.63 40.66
C GLY A 957 6.63 34.43 41.77
N THR A 958 5.59 33.89 42.42
CA THR A 958 4.88 34.57 43.52
C THR A 958 5.39 34.19 44.92
N GLN A 959 6.15 33.10 45.04
CA GLN A 959 6.68 32.60 46.31
C GLN A 959 7.99 33.30 46.69
N GLN A 960 8.02 33.88 47.90
CA GLN A 960 9.19 34.53 48.49
C GLN A 960 9.59 33.80 49.77
N TYR A 961 10.85 33.36 49.82
CA TYR A 961 11.45 32.76 51.00
C TYR A 961 12.39 33.76 51.70
N THR A 962 12.51 33.65 53.03
CA THR A 962 13.43 34.46 53.84
C THR A 962 14.22 33.56 54.79
N LEU A 963 15.55 33.68 54.75
CA LEU A 963 16.46 33.12 55.73
C LEU A 963 16.49 34.03 56.97
N LEU A 964 16.35 33.44 58.15
CA LEU A 964 16.68 34.05 59.43
C LEU A 964 17.87 33.32 60.07
N ASP A 965 19.01 33.99 60.25
CA ASP A 965 20.11 33.52 61.12
C ASP A 965 19.87 34.03 62.54
N LYS A 966 19.46 33.13 63.44
CA LYS A 966 19.11 33.47 64.83
C LYS A 966 20.32 33.91 65.66
N ARG A 967 21.55 33.57 65.23
CA ARG A 967 22.78 33.99 65.92
C ARG A 967 23.07 35.47 65.69
N THR A 968 22.85 35.95 64.46
CA THR A 968 23.13 37.35 64.07
C THR A 968 21.89 38.25 64.11
N GLY A 969 20.68 37.67 64.11
CA GLY A 969 19.42 38.39 63.95
C GLY A 969 19.16 38.85 62.50
N LEU A 970 19.99 38.42 61.54
CA LEU A 970 19.91 38.84 60.14
C LEU A 970 18.80 38.09 59.42
N THR A 971 17.94 38.84 58.73
CA THR A 971 16.94 38.34 57.78
C THR A 971 17.36 38.67 56.36
N ARG A 972 17.34 37.69 55.44
CA ARG A 972 17.65 37.89 54.01
C ARG A 972 16.63 37.15 53.15
N ALA A 973 16.05 37.86 52.17
CA ALA A 973 15.24 37.25 51.13
C ALA A 973 16.10 36.27 50.30
N ILE A 974 15.52 35.13 49.96
CA ILE A 974 16.17 34.04 49.22
C ILE A 974 15.64 34.02 47.79
N HIS A 975 16.53 34.15 46.82
CA HIS A 975 16.29 33.89 45.41
C HIS A 975 17.10 32.67 44.96
N ASP A 976 16.84 32.17 43.75
CA ASP A 976 17.65 31.07 43.20
C ASP A 976 19.11 31.52 43.01
N GLY A 977 20.04 30.67 43.43
CA GLY A 977 21.48 30.95 43.41
C GLY A 977 21.98 31.93 44.48
N ASP A 978 21.12 32.43 45.40
CA ASP A 978 21.60 33.27 46.51
C ASP A 978 22.57 32.48 47.41
N THR A 979 23.55 33.18 47.99
CA THR A 979 24.53 32.58 48.93
C THR A 979 24.64 33.37 50.24
N TYR A 980 24.72 32.68 51.38
CA TYR A 980 24.92 33.28 52.70
C TYR A 980 26.12 32.68 53.43
N GLU A 981 27.19 33.47 53.57
CA GLU A 981 28.39 33.07 54.32
C GLU A 981 28.23 33.28 55.83
N PHE A 982 28.69 32.31 56.61
CA PHE A 982 28.61 32.32 58.06
C PHE A 982 29.76 31.54 58.70
N THR A 983 30.14 31.91 59.93
CA THR A 983 31.11 31.14 60.72
C THR A 983 30.42 30.27 61.76
N ALA A 984 30.95 29.09 62.09
CA ALA A 984 30.41 28.23 63.14
C ALA A 984 31.50 27.36 63.77
N THR A 985 31.32 26.95 65.03
CA THR A 985 32.31 26.18 65.78
C THR A 985 31.70 25.01 66.56
N LYS A 986 32.47 23.94 66.77
CA LYS A 986 32.04 22.77 67.56
C LYS A 986 31.60 23.19 68.96
N GLY A 987 30.30 23.03 69.25
CA GLY A 987 29.65 23.52 70.47
C GLY A 987 28.59 24.62 70.24
N ASP A 988 28.53 25.20 69.04
CA ASP A 988 27.42 26.08 68.63
C ASP A 988 26.08 25.31 68.71
N ALA A 989 25.01 26.00 69.09
CA ALA A 989 23.67 25.40 69.16
C ALA A 989 23.15 25.04 67.75
N ALA A 990 22.70 23.79 67.58
CA ALA A 990 22.32 23.27 66.26
C ALA A 990 21.17 24.05 65.61
N HIS A 991 20.17 24.50 66.38
CA HIS A 991 19.06 25.31 65.86
C HIS A 991 19.50 26.76 65.61
N ARG A 992 20.06 27.00 64.43
CA ARG A 992 20.60 28.30 64.03
C ARG A 992 19.74 29.03 63.01
N PHE A 993 19.19 28.31 62.05
CA PHE A 993 18.54 28.91 60.88
C PHE A 993 17.04 28.65 60.91
N THR A 994 16.30 29.50 60.22
CA THR A 994 14.87 29.28 59.94
C THR A 994 14.55 29.82 58.56
N ILE A 995 13.84 29.02 57.79
CA ILE A 995 13.27 29.41 56.49
C ILE A 995 11.83 29.81 56.73
N LEU A 996 11.47 30.98 56.24
CA LEU A 996 10.13 31.56 56.30
C LEU A 996 9.60 31.68 54.87
N GLY A 997 8.45 31.08 54.57
CA GLY A 997 7.78 31.22 53.28
C GLY A 997 6.75 32.36 53.25
N ASN A 998 5.90 32.34 52.21
CA ASN A 998 5.02 33.45 51.88
C ASN A 998 4.10 33.87 53.04
N GLY A 999 4.26 35.12 53.50
CA GLY A 999 3.46 35.71 54.58
C GLY A 999 3.95 35.39 56.01
N ALA A 1000 4.85 34.42 56.19
CA ALA A 1000 5.47 34.15 57.49
C ALA A 1000 6.45 35.29 57.85
N LYS A 1001 6.22 35.92 59.00
CA LYS A 1001 7.09 37.00 59.51
C LYS A 1001 7.84 36.51 60.75
N ALA A 1002 9.15 36.72 60.77
CA ALA A 1002 9.96 36.54 61.97
C ALA A 1002 9.36 37.37 63.11
N THR A 1003 8.79 36.70 64.11
CA THR A 1003 8.29 37.36 65.32
C THR A 1003 9.45 38.02 66.07
N ALA A 1004 9.15 39.03 66.88
CA ALA A 1004 10.19 39.79 67.59
C ALA A 1004 11.13 38.86 68.38
N ASP A 1005 10.55 37.87 69.05
CA ASP A 1005 11.20 36.91 69.95
C ASP A 1005 12.15 35.90 69.25
N GLN A 1006 12.26 35.93 67.92
CA GLN A 1006 13.12 35.02 67.14
C GLN A 1006 14.50 35.61 66.78
N ARG A 1007 14.77 36.88 67.13
CA ARG A 1007 16.06 37.54 66.86
C ARG A 1007 16.94 37.53 68.12
N GLY A 1008 18.26 37.66 67.95
CA GLY A 1008 19.17 37.87 69.08
C GLY A 1008 19.18 39.34 69.52
N PHE A 1009 19.90 40.16 68.76
CA PHE A 1009 19.96 41.61 68.94
C PHE A 1009 19.77 42.31 67.59
N GLN A 1010 19.36 43.58 67.60
CA GLN A 1010 19.42 44.47 66.44
C GLN A 1010 20.11 45.77 66.85
N ILE A 1011 21.00 46.29 66.00
CA ILE A 1011 21.69 47.56 66.21
C ILE A 1011 21.40 48.47 65.02
N SER A 1012 20.89 49.66 65.29
CA SER A 1012 20.74 50.73 64.30
C SER A 1012 21.48 51.99 64.76
N ALA A 1013 21.77 52.88 63.81
CA ALA A 1013 22.51 54.10 64.05
C ALA A 1013 21.91 55.25 63.22
N ASP A 1014 21.85 56.46 63.78
CA ASP A 1014 21.28 57.64 63.10
C ASP A 1014 22.32 58.73 62.77
N LEU A 1015 21.91 59.68 61.93
CA LEU A 1015 22.72 60.86 61.55
C LEU A 1015 22.89 61.89 62.69
N ARG A 1016 22.31 61.64 63.87
CA ARG A 1016 22.48 62.43 65.10
C ARG A 1016 23.45 61.77 66.08
N ARG A 1017 24.16 60.72 65.64
CA ARG A 1017 25.16 59.95 66.39
C ARG A 1017 24.60 59.13 67.56
N ASN A 1018 23.35 58.69 67.43
CA ASN A 1018 22.74 57.71 68.33
C ASN A 1018 22.92 56.29 67.80
N PHE A 1019 23.11 55.33 68.70
CA PHE A 1019 23.05 53.89 68.48
C PHE A 1019 21.88 53.32 69.25
N THR A 1020 20.86 52.81 68.57
CA THR A 1020 19.74 52.11 69.22
C THR A 1020 20.02 50.61 69.14
N VAL A 1021 20.02 49.96 70.31
CA VAL A 1021 20.15 48.51 70.44
C VAL A 1021 18.83 47.96 70.93
N LYS A 1022 18.28 46.99 70.21
CA LYS A 1022 17.08 46.26 70.58
C LYS A 1022 17.44 44.83 70.99
N ASN A 1023 17.03 44.45 72.20
CA ASN A 1023 17.23 43.13 72.75
C ASN A 1023 15.95 42.31 72.58
N PHE A 1024 16.05 41.22 71.83
CA PHE A 1024 14.95 40.32 71.54
C PHE A 1024 15.04 39.00 72.34
N THR A 1025 16.08 38.84 73.15
CA THR A 1025 16.25 37.69 74.04
C THR A 1025 15.55 37.89 75.38
N ASP A 1026 15.42 36.79 76.13
CA ASP A 1026 14.91 36.74 77.51
C ASP A 1026 15.92 37.20 78.58
N GLN A 1027 17.18 37.48 78.20
CA GLN A 1027 18.26 37.84 79.13
C GLN A 1027 18.74 39.29 78.90
N PRO A 1028 18.95 40.09 79.97
CA PRO A 1028 19.47 41.45 79.83
C PRO A 1028 20.84 41.43 79.16
N ALA A 1029 21.05 42.38 78.25
CA ALA A 1029 22.23 42.45 77.40
C ALA A 1029 23.03 43.73 77.64
N GLU A 1030 24.35 43.62 77.58
CA GLU A 1030 25.26 44.77 77.69
C GLU A 1030 25.69 45.22 76.29
N ALA A 1031 25.47 46.51 75.99
CA ALA A 1031 25.95 47.19 74.80
C ALA A 1031 27.18 48.05 75.13
N LEU A 1032 28.25 47.89 74.35
CA LEU A 1032 29.53 48.60 74.44
C LEU A 1032 29.84 49.24 73.09
N VAL A 1033 30.00 50.56 73.07
CA VAL A 1033 30.41 51.33 71.89
C VAL A 1033 31.87 51.73 72.02
N PHE A 1034 32.71 51.30 71.09
CA PHE A 1034 34.14 51.60 71.01
C PHE A 1034 34.40 52.60 69.87
N ASP A 1035 35.34 53.53 70.05
CA ASP A 1035 35.91 54.30 68.94
C ASP A 1035 36.95 53.50 68.14
N ALA A 1036 37.45 54.11 67.06
CA ALA A 1036 38.49 53.54 66.19
C ALA A 1036 39.84 53.26 66.90
N ALA A 1037 40.08 53.78 68.11
CA ALA A 1037 41.24 53.49 68.94
C ALA A 1037 40.96 52.39 69.99
N GLY A 1038 39.76 51.79 69.99
CA GLY A 1038 39.35 50.75 70.92
C GLY A 1038 38.93 51.26 72.30
N LYS A 1039 38.75 52.57 72.48
CA LYS A 1039 38.30 53.17 73.75
C LYS A 1039 36.77 53.17 73.81
N ILE A 1040 36.20 52.77 74.95
CA ILE A 1040 34.75 52.79 75.17
C ILE A 1040 34.25 54.23 75.26
N GLN A 1041 33.21 54.55 74.48
CA GLN A 1041 32.58 55.86 74.36
C GLN A 1041 31.15 55.88 74.90
N ALA A 1042 30.45 54.74 74.84
CA ALA A 1042 29.17 54.53 75.53
C ALA A 1042 29.05 53.08 76.02
N ARG A 1043 28.37 52.90 77.15
CA ARG A 1043 28.03 51.59 77.74
C ARG A 1043 26.64 51.67 78.33
N PHE A 1044 25.76 50.74 77.98
CA PHE A 1044 24.39 50.70 78.49
C PHE A 1044 23.81 49.28 78.47
N THR A 1045 22.89 49.01 79.39
CA THR A 1045 22.14 47.75 79.45
C THR A 1045 20.87 47.85 78.61
N VAL A 1046 20.47 46.75 77.97
CA VAL A 1046 19.22 46.60 77.23
C VAL A 1046 18.46 45.43 77.83
N GLU A 1047 17.36 45.73 78.51
CA GLU A 1047 16.52 44.73 79.18
C GLU A 1047 15.84 43.78 78.17
N PRO A 1048 15.42 42.58 78.59
CA PRO A 1048 14.71 41.63 77.72
C PRO A 1048 13.52 42.26 76.98
N GLY A 1049 13.39 41.96 75.68
CA GLY A 1049 12.31 42.49 74.82
C GLY A 1049 12.31 44.01 74.57
N SER A 1050 13.29 44.76 75.12
CA SER A 1050 13.32 46.23 75.09
C SER A 1050 14.31 46.81 74.06
N GLU A 1051 14.26 48.12 73.86
CA GLU A 1051 15.30 48.86 73.14
C GLU A 1051 15.85 50.00 74.01
N ASN A 1052 17.15 50.26 73.88
CA ASN A 1052 17.83 51.35 74.57
C ASN A 1052 18.83 52.02 73.61
N THR A 1053 19.15 53.29 73.86
CA THR A 1053 19.93 54.12 72.94
C THR A 1053 21.12 54.77 73.65
N GLY A 1054 22.31 54.67 73.05
CA GLY A 1054 23.51 55.38 73.48
C GLY A 1054 24.00 56.37 72.42
N THR A 1055 24.52 57.53 72.84
CA THR A 1055 24.96 58.61 71.93
C THR A 1055 26.47 58.79 71.98
N VAL A 1056 27.10 59.14 70.85
CA VAL A 1056 28.51 59.57 70.80
C VAL A 1056 28.65 61.01 70.31
N VAL A 1057 29.62 61.73 70.87
CA VAL A 1057 29.72 63.20 70.72
C VAL A 1057 30.41 63.59 69.41
N MET A 1058 31.40 62.80 68.96
CA MET A 1058 32.29 63.13 67.85
C MET A 1058 31.93 62.35 66.57
N PRO A 1059 32.27 62.87 65.37
CA PRO A 1059 32.24 62.08 64.14
C PRO A 1059 33.36 61.03 64.13
N GLY A 1060 33.13 59.90 63.49
CA GLY A 1060 34.14 58.83 63.42
C GLY A 1060 33.61 57.44 63.09
N ALA A 1061 34.52 56.47 63.07
CA ALA A 1061 34.18 55.05 63.00
C ALA A 1061 34.04 54.47 64.40
N TYR A 1062 32.93 53.76 64.64
CA TYR A 1062 32.56 53.18 65.92
C TYR A 1062 32.21 51.70 65.76
N VAL A 1063 32.54 50.89 66.76
CA VAL A 1063 32.17 49.47 66.84
C VAL A 1063 31.24 49.29 68.02
N VAL A 1064 30.03 48.78 67.78
CA VAL A 1064 29.07 48.43 68.83
C VAL A 1064 29.10 46.92 69.03
N ARG A 1065 29.42 46.47 70.24
CA ARG A 1065 29.29 45.07 70.67
C ARG A 1065 28.15 44.95 71.67
N VAL A 1066 27.23 44.02 71.43
CA VAL A 1066 26.10 43.72 72.31
C VAL A 1066 26.20 42.25 72.71
N SER A 1067 26.13 41.93 74.00
CA SER A 1067 26.29 40.56 74.47
C SER A 1067 25.49 40.26 75.74
N ASN A 1068 24.98 39.04 75.84
CA ASN A 1068 24.46 38.46 77.08
C ASN A 1068 24.97 37.01 77.23
N LYS A 1069 24.33 36.20 78.08
CA LYS A 1069 24.68 34.78 78.30
C LYS A 1069 24.32 33.84 77.15
N VAL A 1070 23.52 34.30 76.18
CA VAL A 1070 22.90 33.47 75.11
C VAL A 1070 23.52 33.79 73.74
N THR A 1071 23.79 35.06 73.45
CA THR A 1071 24.35 35.47 72.15
C THR A 1071 25.22 36.73 72.25
N THR A 1072 25.96 37.03 71.19
CA THR A 1072 26.80 38.23 71.03
C THR A 1072 26.76 38.70 69.58
N LEU A 1073 26.47 39.99 69.38
CA LEU A 1073 26.51 40.69 68.10
C LEU A 1073 27.59 41.78 68.14
N THR A 1074 28.29 42.02 67.04
CA THR A 1074 29.23 43.15 66.92
C THR A 1074 29.13 43.76 65.53
N GLN A 1075 28.95 45.08 65.44
CA GLN A 1075 28.72 45.78 64.18
C GLN A 1075 29.46 47.12 64.15
N ARG A 1076 30.03 47.48 63.00
CA ARG A 1076 30.76 48.74 62.79
C ARG A 1076 29.88 49.76 62.06
N PHE A 1077 29.92 51.00 62.51
CA PHE A 1077 29.25 52.14 61.92
C PHE A 1077 30.25 53.27 61.64
N VAL A 1078 29.96 54.10 60.64
CA VAL A 1078 30.69 55.34 60.36
C VAL A 1078 29.68 56.48 60.47
N MET A 1079 29.96 57.46 61.31
CA MET A 1079 29.04 58.54 61.64
C MET A 1079 29.61 59.92 61.29
N PRO A 1080 28.81 60.83 60.71
CA PRO A 1080 29.19 62.21 60.38
C PRO A 1080 29.10 63.18 61.58
#